data_AF-A0A812XS81-F1
#
_entry.id   AF-A0A812XS81-F1
#
_cell.length_a   1.000
_cell.length_b   1.000
_cell.length_c   1.000
_cell.angle_alpha   90.00
_cell.angle_beta   90.00
_cell.angle_gamma   90.00
#
_symmetry.space_group_name_H-M   'P 1'
#
loop_
_entity.id
_entity.type
_entity.pdbx_description
1 polymer ?
#
loop_
_entity_poly.entity_id
_entity_poly.type
_entity_poly.pdbx_seq_one_letter_code
_entity_poly.pdbx_strand_id
1 'polypeptide(L)'
;YYARWWSQYGTVAAKGGVDETQSGAAVQEAPPKAAAFDKDALKKLAEQAAKNAEQEEKDAADREVQDRLAAEAAAAQAAAAQAQAQQEAQAAKAAQAAQAAKAAQAAKSAQAAQQAAAAQAAQAAQAQAQAQAAQVAQAAQAAQAAQAAQAAQAAQAAAQVPPQPQVIPAPAQPLGTAPLPAGVGPGAPPPPPPPPGQGPAPAYDLEALKRLAAAQGAPVAPVAPVAPAPSPPIPVVEVRPPPAQPKKSMGFSGFTLQAASPAPAQRDNDSVQKMLARLQGNVQGAKQALSATGPAPNFGGQLPFVQATPLSKLGPHSGLGDDDWEPLQETVRTASARSEVEEAAKAFLKNFAQMSAEQLAELLHLMEAKAHSYPRDFYTELGSMLGHKLKSATSPQIAHIMSAFLYWQPEGRQRFIDSSRDFLAVATAEVPTRLMELAPHELNTCLAGLVSLGCSDHKFFVSVGKSAQARHKTFGPKELTSLLTILSEVRLVHSELFASAASAVAPRVRELRPVEVLRCARSLARCGVKSEAFCQAVGDDVVGRWSKSNSGFRCEDLVDLCWCFCVLEHYHPELMQLTVQVLQDTAKVTADALCQFYEIHLSLEPLGMASEEDFGLETEHKERYASFRIDDKATGKLLEHYKENRRDCRRCSEKVRSDISAAVKGLLEGHVQTNHRTSLGLLSDVAALRKRSSTDGYVHIDIDGALSLIRPIDQDETAGPIVDGAVALRRRLLGFAVSAHLCKIESLRRACTTCRLKKR
;
A
#
# COMPACT_ATOMS: atom_id res chain seq x y z
N TYR A 1 42.01 -18.74 50.90
CA TYR A 1 40.73 -18.27 51.45
C TYR A 1 40.27 -19.11 52.65
N TYR A 2 40.10 -20.43 52.49
CA TYR A 2 39.75 -21.37 53.58
C TYR A 2 40.68 -21.37 54.80
N ALA A 3 42.01 -21.25 54.60
CA ALA A 3 42.97 -21.15 55.71
C ALA A 3 42.82 -19.86 56.55
N ARG A 4 42.42 -18.75 55.90
CA ARG A 4 42.19 -17.46 56.57
C ARG A 4 40.87 -17.49 57.38
N TRP A 5 39.87 -18.17 56.85
CA TRP A 5 38.58 -18.43 57.50
C TRP A 5 38.73 -19.28 58.77
N TRP A 6 39.60 -20.31 58.76
CA TRP A 6 39.85 -21.14 59.94
C TRP A 6 40.61 -20.41 61.07
N SER A 7 41.56 -19.52 60.77
CA SER A 7 42.32 -18.79 61.81
C SER A 7 41.45 -17.80 62.62
N GLN A 8 40.36 -17.30 62.01
CA GLN A 8 39.42 -16.39 62.66
C GLN A 8 38.44 -17.12 63.59
N TYR A 9 38.10 -18.38 63.31
CA TYR A 9 37.24 -19.17 64.20
C TYR A 9 37.98 -19.67 65.45
N GLY A 10 39.26 -20.01 65.33
CA GLY A 10 40.07 -20.45 66.48
C GLY A 10 40.32 -19.37 67.54
N THR A 11 40.26 -18.09 67.15
CA THR A 11 40.50 -16.95 68.06
C THR A 11 39.24 -16.48 68.79
N VAL A 12 38.05 -16.70 68.23
CA VAL A 12 36.77 -16.34 68.86
C VAL A 12 36.37 -17.35 69.94
N ALA A 13 36.74 -18.63 69.77
CA ALA A 13 36.49 -19.67 70.79
C ALA A 13 37.34 -19.51 72.07
N ALA A 14 38.45 -18.75 72.03
CA ALA A 14 39.37 -18.60 73.16
C ALA A 14 39.08 -17.39 74.07
N LYS A 15 38.10 -16.53 73.74
CA LYS A 15 37.83 -15.27 74.48
C LYS A 15 36.45 -15.17 75.15
N GLY A 16 35.63 -16.22 75.08
CA GLY A 16 34.26 -16.22 75.64
C GLY A 16 34.13 -17.03 76.93
N GLY A 17 34.46 -16.42 78.07
CA GLY A 17 34.21 -16.93 79.43
C GLY A 17 35.22 -16.28 80.38
N VAL A 18 34.85 -15.46 81.37
CA VAL A 18 33.89 -15.70 82.45
C VAL A 18 33.47 -14.33 83.04
N ASP A 19 32.17 -14.08 83.23
CA ASP A 19 31.66 -13.68 84.56
C ASP A 19 30.14 -13.87 84.73
N GLU A 20 29.83 -14.38 85.92
CA GLU A 20 28.58 -14.27 86.71
C GLU A 20 27.26 -15.04 86.40
N THR A 21 27.08 -16.08 87.23
CA THR A 21 25.99 -16.37 88.20
C THR A 21 24.55 -16.78 87.79
N GLN A 22 24.26 -18.02 88.22
CA GLN A 22 23.09 -18.52 88.97
C GLN A 22 21.81 -19.05 88.26
N SER A 23 21.68 -20.37 88.43
CA SER A 23 20.50 -21.16 88.86
C SER A 23 19.62 -21.83 87.79
N GLY A 24 19.40 -23.15 87.97
CA GLY A 24 18.24 -23.87 87.40
C GLY A 24 18.51 -25.19 86.66
N ALA A 25 18.82 -26.25 87.43
CA ALA A 25 18.55 -27.68 87.21
C ALA A 25 18.47 -28.31 85.78
N ALA A 26 19.45 -29.20 85.54
CA ALA A 26 19.35 -30.58 85.00
C ALA A 26 18.89 -30.82 83.55
N VAL A 27 19.84 -31.20 82.67
CA VAL A 27 20.03 -32.57 82.13
C VAL A 27 21.52 -32.74 81.79
N GLN A 28 22.18 -33.72 82.40
CA GLN A 28 23.57 -34.11 82.09
C GLN A 28 23.59 -34.95 80.80
N GLU A 29 24.27 -34.47 79.77
CA GLU A 29 24.73 -35.29 78.64
C GLU A 29 26.25 -35.13 78.52
N ALA A 30 26.95 -36.26 78.50
CA ALA A 30 28.41 -36.32 78.57
C ALA A 30 29.08 -35.70 77.32
N PRO A 31 30.23 -35.00 77.47
CA PRO A 31 30.93 -34.42 76.33
C PRO A 31 31.48 -35.54 75.42
N PRO A 32 31.25 -35.46 74.08
CA PRO A 32 31.81 -36.42 73.15
C PRO A 32 33.33 -36.27 73.13
N LYS A 33 34.02 -37.38 73.35
CA LYS A 33 35.49 -37.48 73.22
C LYS A 33 35.89 -36.95 71.85
N ALA A 34 36.79 -35.96 71.85
CA ALA A 34 37.38 -35.39 70.65
C ALA A 34 37.96 -36.52 69.79
N ALA A 35 37.29 -36.81 68.68
CA ALA A 35 37.75 -37.80 67.71
C ALA A 35 39.10 -37.33 67.15
N ALA A 36 40.13 -38.14 67.33
CA ALA A 36 41.45 -37.89 66.79
C ALA A 36 41.37 -37.70 65.27
N PHE A 37 42.04 -36.67 64.78
CA PHE A 37 42.10 -36.28 63.37
C PHE A 37 42.58 -37.46 62.50
N ASP A 38 41.73 -37.94 61.60
CA ASP A 38 42.02 -39.06 60.72
C ASP A 38 43.01 -38.62 59.61
N LYS A 39 44.28 -38.97 59.80
CA LYS A 39 45.37 -38.66 58.86
C LYS A 39 45.16 -39.31 57.49
N ASP A 40 44.40 -40.41 57.41
CA ASP A 40 44.16 -41.11 56.14
C ASP A 40 43.14 -40.36 55.28
N ALA A 41 42.17 -39.67 55.90
CA ALA A 41 41.24 -38.80 55.19
C ALA A 41 41.96 -37.60 54.53
N LEU A 42 42.95 -37.03 55.22
CA LEU A 42 43.79 -35.95 54.70
C LEU A 42 44.65 -36.39 53.51
N LYS A 43 45.20 -37.62 53.57
CA LYS A 43 45.98 -38.19 52.46
C LYS A 43 45.11 -38.42 51.22
N LYS A 44 43.89 -38.93 51.38
CA LYS A 44 42.94 -39.12 50.27
C LYS A 44 42.53 -37.80 49.62
N LEU A 45 42.34 -36.75 50.42
CA LEU A 45 42.04 -35.40 49.92
C LEU A 45 43.21 -34.82 49.11
N ALA A 46 44.45 -35.05 49.54
CA ALA A 46 45.64 -34.63 48.80
C ALA A 46 45.79 -35.38 47.46
N GLU A 47 45.56 -36.70 47.46
CA GLU A 47 45.57 -37.50 46.21
C GLU A 47 44.45 -37.09 45.24
N GLN A 48 43.27 -36.74 45.76
CA GLN A 48 42.16 -36.27 44.92
C GLN A 48 42.43 -34.87 44.36
N ALA A 49 43.07 -33.98 45.13
CA ALA A 49 43.49 -32.68 44.63
C ALA A 49 44.52 -32.80 43.50
N ALA A 50 45.47 -33.75 43.59
CA ALA A 50 46.44 -34.01 42.52
C ALA A 50 45.77 -34.50 41.23
N LYS A 51 44.79 -35.41 41.33
CA LYS A 51 44.02 -35.90 40.17
C LYS A 51 43.19 -34.80 39.51
N ASN A 52 42.61 -33.90 40.31
CA ASN A 52 41.85 -32.78 39.78
C ASN A 52 42.77 -31.79 39.03
N ALA A 53 43.98 -31.55 39.53
CA ALA A 53 44.95 -30.68 38.85
C ALA A 53 45.37 -31.24 37.48
N GLU A 54 45.60 -32.56 37.39
CA GLU A 54 45.93 -33.23 36.12
C GLU A 54 44.76 -33.18 35.12
N GLN A 55 43.52 -33.30 35.62
CA GLN A 55 42.32 -33.17 34.79
C GLN A 55 42.11 -31.73 34.29
N GLU A 56 42.36 -30.72 35.13
CA GLU A 56 42.26 -29.30 34.73
C GLU A 56 43.30 -28.94 33.66
N GLU A 57 44.51 -29.50 33.73
CA GLU A 57 45.55 -29.31 32.69
C GLU A 57 45.13 -29.93 31.35
N LYS A 58 44.52 -31.12 31.39
CA LYS A 58 43.98 -31.79 30.19
C LYS A 58 42.82 -31.00 29.57
N ASP A 59 41.88 -30.54 30.40
CA ASP A 59 40.73 -29.76 29.93
C ASP A 59 41.18 -28.39 29.36
N ALA A 60 42.25 -27.80 29.89
CA ALA A 60 42.84 -26.58 29.35
C ALA A 60 43.47 -26.81 27.96
N ALA A 61 44.18 -27.93 27.77
CA ALA A 61 44.75 -28.28 26.47
C ALA A 61 43.67 -28.55 25.40
N ASP A 62 42.60 -29.28 25.77
CA ASP A 62 41.48 -29.55 24.86
C ASP A 62 40.73 -28.27 24.47
N ARG A 63 40.63 -27.30 25.40
CA ARG A 63 40.04 -25.99 25.13
C ARG A 63 40.86 -25.17 24.15
N GLU A 64 42.19 -25.19 24.26
CA GLU A 64 43.08 -24.50 23.30
C GLU A 64 42.92 -25.07 21.87
N VAL A 65 42.78 -26.39 21.74
CA VAL A 65 42.51 -27.04 20.45
C VAL A 65 41.14 -26.63 19.89
N GLN A 66 40.10 -26.57 20.72
CA GLN A 66 38.78 -26.09 20.31
C GLN A 66 38.81 -24.63 19.85
N ASP A 67 39.52 -23.75 20.56
CA ASP A 67 39.63 -22.34 20.20
C ASP A 67 40.36 -22.16 18.86
N ARG A 68 41.38 -22.98 18.56
CA ARG A 68 42.04 -22.98 17.23
C ARG A 68 41.12 -23.45 16.11
N LEU A 69 40.35 -24.52 16.33
CA LEU A 69 39.38 -25.01 15.35
C LEU A 69 38.25 -24.00 15.09
N ALA A 70 37.79 -23.31 16.14
CA ALA A 70 36.80 -22.25 16.01
C ALA A 70 37.33 -21.04 15.23
N ALA A 71 38.59 -20.64 15.47
CA ALA A 71 39.24 -19.57 14.72
C ALA A 71 39.42 -19.92 13.23
N GLU A 72 39.79 -21.16 12.91
CA GLU A 72 39.93 -21.64 11.54
C GLU A 72 38.58 -21.70 10.80
N ALA A 73 37.52 -22.15 11.48
CA ALA A 73 36.16 -22.14 10.94
C ALA A 73 35.65 -20.71 10.68
N ALA A 74 35.93 -19.76 11.58
CA ALA A 74 35.58 -18.35 11.39
C ALA A 74 36.33 -17.72 10.19
N ALA A 75 37.61 -18.05 10.01
CA ALA A 75 38.39 -17.60 8.86
C ALA A 75 37.84 -18.15 7.54
N ALA A 76 37.45 -19.44 7.50
CA ALA A 76 36.83 -20.05 6.33
C ALA A 76 35.47 -19.41 5.97
N GLN A 77 34.65 -19.09 6.97
CA GLN A 77 33.38 -18.38 6.76
C GLN A 77 33.59 -16.96 6.22
N ALA A 78 34.58 -16.23 6.74
CA ALA A 78 34.93 -14.90 6.24
C ALA A 78 35.39 -14.94 4.77
N ALA A 79 36.20 -15.93 4.39
CA ALA A 79 36.63 -16.13 3.01
C ALA A 79 35.46 -16.45 2.07
N ALA A 80 34.51 -17.30 2.50
CA ALA A 80 33.31 -17.62 1.74
C ALA A 80 32.41 -16.38 1.54
N ALA A 81 32.23 -15.56 2.59
CA ALA A 81 31.46 -14.32 2.51
C ALA A 81 32.09 -13.31 1.54
N GLN A 82 33.42 -13.18 1.52
CA GLN A 82 34.13 -12.34 0.55
C GLN A 82 33.95 -12.83 -0.89
N ALA A 83 34.01 -14.15 -1.12
CA ALA A 83 33.78 -14.72 -2.46
C ALA A 83 32.34 -14.45 -2.95
N GLN A 84 31.34 -14.58 -2.08
CA GLN A 84 29.96 -14.27 -2.41
C GLN A 84 29.77 -12.78 -2.73
N ALA A 85 30.35 -11.88 -1.93
CA ALA A 85 30.28 -10.44 -2.18
C ALA A 85 30.90 -10.05 -3.54
N GLN A 86 32.00 -10.70 -3.94
CA GLN A 86 32.60 -10.49 -5.25
C GLN A 86 31.70 -10.98 -6.40
N GLN A 87 31.02 -12.13 -6.22
CA GLN A 87 30.07 -12.65 -7.21
C GLN A 87 28.86 -11.73 -7.38
N GLU A 88 28.30 -11.22 -6.30
CA GLU A 88 27.19 -10.26 -6.32
C GLU A 88 27.59 -8.94 -6.98
N ALA A 89 28.80 -8.43 -6.71
CA ALA A 89 29.33 -7.24 -7.38
C ALA A 89 29.50 -7.44 -8.90
N GLN A 90 29.92 -8.63 -9.35
CA GLN A 90 29.99 -8.95 -10.79
C GLN A 90 28.60 -9.06 -11.43
N ALA A 91 27.63 -9.69 -10.74
CA ALA A 91 26.25 -9.78 -11.21
C ALA A 91 25.60 -8.39 -11.34
N ALA A 92 25.83 -7.49 -10.39
CA ALA A 92 25.35 -6.11 -10.44
C ALA A 92 25.90 -5.34 -11.65
N LYS A 93 27.21 -5.48 -11.94
CA LYS A 93 27.83 -4.88 -13.14
C LYS A 93 27.23 -5.42 -14.43
N ALA A 94 26.97 -6.73 -14.51
CA ALA A 94 26.32 -7.34 -15.68
C ALA A 94 24.88 -6.84 -15.88
N ALA A 95 24.11 -6.69 -14.79
CA ALA A 95 22.76 -6.14 -14.83
C ALA A 95 22.74 -4.68 -15.31
N GLN A 96 23.68 -3.86 -14.83
CA GLN A 96 23.82 -2.47 -15.26
C GLN A 96 24.16 -2.35 -16.76
N ALA A 97 25.06 -3.21 -17.26
CA ALA A 97 25.37 -3.27 -18.69
C ALA A 97 24.16 -3.67 -19.55
N ALA A 98 23.35 -4.64 -19.08
CA ALA A 98 22.12 -5.04 -19.75
C ALA A 98 21.07 -3.92 -19.78
N GLN A 99 20.94 -3.14 -18.70
CA GLN A 99 20.05 -1.97 -18.67
C GLN A 99 20.52 -0.87 -19.63
N ALA A 100 21.82 -0.59 -19.69
CA ALA A 100 22.39 0.38 -20.64
C ALA A 100 22.13 -0.03 -22.10
N ALA A 101 22.26 -1.32 -22.44
CA ALA A 101 21.94 -1.84 -23.77
C ALA A 101 20.46 -1.66 -24.14
N LYS A 102 19.54 -1.93 -23.19
CA LYS A 102 18.10 -1.69 -23.39
C LYS A 102 17.76 -0.22 -23.60
N ALA A 103 18.39 0.68 -22.84
CA ALA A 103 18.21 2.12 -23.00
C ALA A 103 18.69 2.61 -24.38
N ALA A 104 19.84 2.10 -24.85
CA ALA A 104 20.34 2.40 -26.19
C ALA A 104 19.41 1.90 -27.31
N GLN A 105 18.78 0.73 -27.14
CA GLN A 105 17.80 0.20 -28.08
C GLN A 105 16.51 1.04 -28.10
N ALA A 106 16.03 1.45 -26.92
CA ALA A 106 14.86 2.33 -26.81
C ALA A 106 15.11 3.68 -27.51
N ALA A 107 16.28 4.29 -27.32
CA ALA A 107 16.67 5.52 -28.00
C ALA A 107 16.65 5.39 -29.54
N LYS A 108 17.17 4.27 -30.08
CA LYS A 108 17.11 3.98 -31.52
C LYS A 108 15.67 3.85 -32.03
N SER A 109 14.79 3.18 -31.29
CA SER A 109 13.38 3.06 -31.66
C SER A 109 12.62 4.39 -31.62
N ALA A 110 12.94 5.28 -30.66
CA ALA A 110 12.37 6.61 -30.59
C ALA A 110 12.79 7.48 -31.79
N GLN A 111 14.07 7.40 -32.19
CA GLN A 111 14.56 8.11 -33.36
C GLN A 111 13.91 7.62 -34.66
N ALA A 112 13.70 6.31 -34.81
CA ALA A 112 12.98 5.73 -35.95
C ALA A 112 11.51 6.17 -35.98
N ALA A 113 10.83 6.22 -34.83
CA ALA A 113 9.46 6.73 -34.74
C ALA A 113 9.36 8.21 -35.11
N GLN A 114 10.34 9.02 -34.71
CA GLN A 114 10.39 10.44 -35.06
C GLN A 114 10.60 10.66 -36.57
N GLN A 115 11.45 9.84 -37.21
CA GLN A 115 11.61 9.86 -38.68
C GLN A 115 10.33 9.43 -39.41
N ALA A 116 9.62 8.40 -38.91
CA ALA A 116 8.35 7.98 -39.48
C ALA A 116 7.26 9.06 -39.34
N ALA A 117 7.20 9.75 -38.20
CA ALA A 117 6.27 10.86 -37.99
C ALA A 117 6.57 12.04 -38.94
N ALA A 118 7.84 12.38 -39.15
CA ALA A 118 8.25 13.41 -40.10
C ALA A 118 7.87 13.06 -41.55
N ALA A 119 8.05 11.79 -41.96
CA ALA A 119 7.66 11.32 -43.28
C ALA A 119 6.13 11.39 -43.50
N GLN A 120 5.34 11.05 -42.48
CA GLN A 120 3.87 11.16 -42.54
C GLN A 120 3.41 12.62 -42.61
N ALA A 121 4.07 13.53 -41.89
CA ALA A 121 3.77 14.96 -41.96
C ALA A 121 4.05 15.52 -43.37
N ALA A 122 5.14 15.09 -44.01
CA ALA A 122 5.46 15.48 -45.38
C ALA A 122 4.42 14.96 -46.40
N GLN A 123 3.96 13.71 -46.25
CA GLN A 123 2.90 13.15 -47.11
C GLN A 123 1.56 13.88 -46.93
N ALA A 124 1.19 14.23 -45.69
CA ALA A 124 -0.02 14.99 -45.41
C ALA A 124 0.03 16.39 -46.04
N ALA A 125 1.17 17.08 -45.97
CA ALA A 125 1.37 18.37 -46.61
C ALA A 125 1.24 18.28 -48.15
N GLN A 126 1.77 17.23 -48.77
CA GLN A 126 1.65 17.01 -50.21
C GLN A 126 0.20 16.73 -50.64
N ALA A 127 -0.55 15.95 -49.85
CA ALA A 127 -1.97 15.69 -50.11
C ALA A 127 -2.82 16.97 -50.00
N GLN A 128 -2.53 17.84 -49.03
CA GLN A 128 -3.21 19.14 -48.91
C GLN A 128 -2.92 20.06 -50.10
N ALA A 129 -1.68 20.09 -50.60
CA ALA A 129 -1.33 20.87 -51.79
C ALA A 129 -2.07 20.38 -53.05
N GLN A 130 -2.21 19.06 -53.21
CA GLN A 130 -2.98 18.47 -54.32
C GLN A 130 -4.48 18.77 -54.23
N ALA A 131 -5.06 18.72 -53.02
CA ALA A 131 -6.46 19.06 -52.80
C ALA A 131 -6.75 20.54 -53.13
N GLN A 132 -5.85 21.45 -52.75
CA GLN A 132 -5.96 22.87 -53.11
C GLN A 132 -5.85 23.10 -54.62
N ALA A 133 -4.92 22.43 -55.31
CA ALA A 133 -4.81 22.52 -56.77
C ALA A 133 -6.08 22.03 -57.49
N ALA A 134 -6.70 20.96 -57.00
CA ALA A 134 -7.96 20.45 -57.54
C ALA A 134 -9.14 21.43 -57.34
N GLN A 135 -9.22 22.08 -56.18
CA GLN A 135 -10.24 23.11 -55.92
C GLN A 135 -10.09 24.32 -56.85
N VAL A 136 -8.85 24.78 -57.09
CA VAL A 136 -8.59 25.88 -58.03
C VAL A 136 -8.98 25.50 -59.46
N ALA A 137 -8.72 24.27 -59.89
CA ALA A 137 -9.12 23.78 -61.21
C ALA A 137 -10.65 23.70 -61.37
N GLN A 138 -11.38 23.24 -60.34
CA GLN A 138 -12.85 23.21 -60.35
C GLN A 138 -13.44 24.63 -60.38
N ALA A 139 -12.88 25.57 -59.63
CA ALA A 139 -13.30 26.96 -59.65
C ALA A 139 -13.12 27.60 -61.04
N ALA A 140 -12.01 27.29 -61.73
CA ALA A 140 -11.75 27.77 -63.08
C ALA A 140 -12.77 27.22 -64.11
N GLN A 141 -13.14 25.93 -64.01
CA GLN A 141 -14.16 25.32 -64.87
C GLN A 141 -15.55 25.93 -64.63
N ALA A 142 -15.91 26.17 -63.37
CA ALA A 142 -17.17 26.82 -63.02
C ALA A 142 -17.26 28.25 -63.58
N ALA A 143 -16.16 29.01 -63.54
CA ALA A 143 -16.10 30.34 -64.12
C ALA A 143 -16.28 30.33 -65.65
N GLN A 144 -15.69 29.37 -66.35
CA GLN A 144 -15.88 29.20 -67.81
C GLN A 144 -17.32 28.82 -68.17
N ALA A 145 -17.95 27.94 -67.40
CA ALA A 145 -19.35 27.57 -67.59
C ALA A 145 -20.29 28.77 -67.38
N ALA A 146 -20.02 29.62 -66.39
CA ALA A 146 -20.78 30.83 -66.14
C ALA A 146 -20.68 31.84 -67.31
N GLN A 147 -19.49 32.01 -67.89
CA GLN A 147 -19.29 32.86 -69.06
C GLN A 147 -20.02 32.32 -70.31
N ALA A 148 -20.00 31.00 -70.52
CA ALA A 148 -20.75 30.37 -71.61
C ALA A 148 -22.26 30.55 -71.47
N ALA A 149 -22.79 30.44 -70.24
CA ALA A 149 -24.21 30.67 -69.96
C ALA A 149 -24.63 32.13 -70.23
N GLN A 150 -23.79 33.10 -69.86
CA GLN A 150 -24.04 34.51 -70.16
C GLN A 150 -24.02 34.80 -71.67
N ALA A 151 -23.09 34.19 -72.42
CA ALA A 151 -23.05 34.31 -73.88
C ALA A 151 -24.30 33.71 -74.55
N ALA A 152 -24.81 32.59 -74.05
CA ALA A 152 -26.04 31.97 -74.55
C ALA A 152 -27.29 32.83 -74.28
N GLN A 153 -27.37 33.47 -73.11
CA GLN A 153 -28.46 34.41 -72.79
C GLN A 153 -28.40 35.67 -73.67
N ALA A 154 -27.21 36.20 -73.95
CA ALA A 154 -27.04 37.32 -74.87
C ALA A 154 -27.46 36.97 -76.32
N ALA A 155 -27.19 35.75 -76.77
CA ALA A 155 -27.62 35.26 -78.09
C ALA A 155 -29.15 35.09 -78.19
N GLN A 156 -29.82 34.67 -77.11
CA GLN A 156 -31.28 34.57 -77.08
C GLN A 156 -31.96 35.94 -77.05
N ALA A 157 -31.37 36.92 -76.36
CA ALA A 157 -31.86 38.30 -76.37
C ALA A 157 -31.74 38.96 -77.76
N ALA A 158 -30.75 38.58 -78.57
CA ALA A 158 -30.59 39.07 -79.93
C ALA A 158 -31.63 38.50 -80.92
N ALA A 159 -32.32 37.41 -80.60
CA ALA A 159 -33.27 36.75 -81.49
C ALA A 159 -34.73 37.25 -81.36
N GLN A 160 -35.03 38.16 -80.44
CA GLN A 160 -36.40 38.67 -80.18
C GLN A 160 -36.64 40.12 -80.61
N VAL A 161 -35.85 40.67 -81.54
CA VAL A 161 -36.06 42.05 -82.02
C VAL A 161 -36.80 42.06 -83.37
N PRO A 162 -38.09 42.46 -83.43
CA PRO A 162 -38.80 42.69 -84.70
C PRO A 162 -38.34 44.01 -85.37
N PRO A 163 -38.44 44.11 -86.71
CA PRO A 163 -37.86 45.19 -87.48
C PRO A 163 -38.68 46.48 -87.35
N GLN A 164 -38.03 47.59 -87.01
CA GLN A 164 -38.59 48.94 -87.05
C GLN A 164 -37.78 49.82 -88.01
N PRO A 165 -38.41 50.84 -88.64
CA PRO A 165 -37.88 51.54 -89.80
C PRO A 165 -37.01 52.76 -89.44
N GLN A 166 -36.19 53.14 -90.42
CA GLN A 166 -35.18 54.21 -90.40
C GLN A 166 -35.72 55.60 -90.07
N VAL A 167 -35.04 56.34 -89.18
CA VAL A 167 -35.04 57.82 -89.13
C VAL A 167 -33.64 58.35 -88.74
N ILE A 168 -33.23 59.41 -89.43
CA ILE A 168 -31.92 60.12 -89.50
C ILE A 168 -31.77 61.17 -88.35
N PRO A 169 -30.55 61.67 -88.00
CA PRO A 169 -30.17 62.08 -86.64
C PRO A 169 -30.06 63.60 -86.41
N ALA A 170 -29.99 64.03 -85.12
CA ALA A 170 -29.50 65.36 -84.71
C ALA A 170 -29.17 65.41 -83.18
N PRO A 171 -28.41 66.42 -82.67
CA PRO A 171 -27.32 66.20 -81.71
C PRO A 171 -27.44 66.87 -80.31
N ALA A 172 -26.50 66.48 -79.43
CA ALA A 172 -25.85 67.24 -78.34
C ALA A 172 -26.62 67.68 -77.06
N GLN A 173 -26.20 67.11 -75.91
CA GLN A 173 -25.93 67.69 -74.55
C GLN A 173 -27.02 68.55 -73.83
N PRO A 174 -26.88 68.98 -72.55
CA PRO A 174 -26.35 68.36 -71.31
C PRO A 174 -27.32 68.50 -70.09
N LEU A 175 -26.86 68.05 -68.91
CA LEU A 175 -27.22 68.52 -67.55
C LEU A 175 -28.61 68.19 -66.93
N GLY A 176 -28.57 67.41 -65.84
CA GLY A 176 -28.99 67.89 -64.52
C GLY A 176 -30.36 67.47 -63.95
N THR A 177 -30.30 67.03 -62.70
CA THR A 177 -31.33 67.03 -61.63
C THR A 177 -32.24 65.81 -61.41
N ALA A 178 -32.26 65.40 -60.14
CA ALA A 178 -33.07 64.40 -59.42
C ALA A 178 -34.58 64.78 -59.42
N PRO A 179 -35.57 64.00 -58.88
CA PRO A 179 -35.50 63.11 -57.71
C PRO A 179 -36.33 61.78 -57.74
N LEU A 180 -36.15 61.00 -56.66
CA LEU A 180 -36.98 59.95 -56.01
C LEU A 180 -38.47 59.82 -56.46
N PRO A 181 -39.15 58.64 -56.31
CA PRO A 181 -39.14 57.85 -55.07
C PRO A 181 -39.41 56.32 -55.13
N ALA A 182 -39.14 55.70 -53.98
CA ALA A 182 -39.89 54.64 -53.26
C ALA A 182 -40.27 53.30 -53.93
N GLY A 183 -39.91 52.20 -53.24
CA GLY A 183 -40.74 50.99 -53.20
C GLY A 183 -40.02 49.67 -52.92
N VAL A 184 -39.80 49.33 -51.64
CA VAL A 184 -40.10 48.05 -50.92
C VAL A 184 -39.94 46.72 -51.70
N GLY A 185 -39.23 45.64 -51.31
CA GLY A 185 -38.56 45.08 -50.11
C GLY A 185 -38.15 43.62 -50.46
N PRO A 186 -37.89 42.64 -49.56
CA PRO A 186 -37.50 42.67 -48.15
C PRO A 186 -36.11 42.04 -47.89
N GLY A 187 -35.51 42.40 -46.75
CA GLY A 187 -34.18 41.97 -46.31
C GLY A 187 -34.14 40.62 -45.56
N ALA A 188 -32.97 40.00 -45.65
CA ALA A 188 -32.56 38.82 -44.89
C ALA A 188 -32.29 39.14 -43.40
N PRO A 189 -32.44 38.17 -42.48
CA PRO A 189 -32.40 38.39 -41.04
C PRO A 189 -30.97 38.56 -40.48
N PRO A 190 -30.77 39.41 -39.45
CA PRO A 190 -29.51 39.54 -38.71
C PRO A 190 -29.37 38.50 -37.58
N PRO A 191 -28.14 38.23 -37.10
CA PRO A 191 -27.86 37.27 -36.02
C PRO A 191 -28.27 37.77 -34.63
N PRO A 192 -28.47 36.86 -33.64
CA PRO A 192 -29.11 37.18 -32.36
C PRO A 192 -28.19 37.91 -31.37
N PRO A 193 -28.78 38.71 -30.44
CA PRO A 193 -28.04 39.44 -29.40
C PRO A 193 -27.68 38.57 -28.17
N PRO A 194 -26.65 38.96 -27.39
CA PRO A 194 -26.31 38.31 -26.13
C PRO A 194 -27.27 38.71 -24.98
N PRO A 195 -27.41 37.87 -23.94
CA PRO A 195 -28.38 38.08 -22.86
C PRO A 195 -27.96 39.16 -21.84
N PRO A 196 -28.92 39.84 -21.16
CA PRO A 196 -28.64 40.87 -20.19
C PRO A 196 -28.52 40.32 -18.74
N GLY A 197 -27.61 40.88 -17.96
CA GLY A 197 -27.74 40.98 -16.50
C GLY A 197 -26.89 40.03 -15.65
N GLN A 198 -25.65 40.42 -15.36
CA GLN A 198 -25.04 40.21 -14.04
C GLN A 198 -24.37 41.52 -13.62
N GLY A 199 -24.73 42.02 -12.44
CA GLY A 199 -24.21 43.28 -11.90
C GLY A 199 -22.71 43.25 -11.64
N PRO A 200 -22.07 44.42 -11.48
CA PRO A 200 -20.63 44.49 -11.26
C PRO A 200 -20.26 44.00 -9.85
N ALA A 201 -19.46 42.94 -9.78
CA ALA A 201 -18.67 42.59 -8.61
C ALA A 201 -17.57 43.65 -8.38
N PRO A 202 -17.17 43.92 -7.13
CA PRO A 202 -16.29 45.04 -6.80
C PRO A 202 -14.88 44.84 -7.39
N ALA A 203 -14.36 45.91 -7.97
CA ALA A 203 -12.98 45.98 -8.44
C ALA A 203 -12.02 45.81 -7.25
N TYR A 204 -11.19 44.76 -7.31
CA TYR A 204 -10.05 44.63 -6.42
C TYR A 204 -8.95 45.61 -6.85
N ASP A 205 -8.62 46.52 -5.93
CA ASP A 205 -7.52 47.48 -6.06
C ASP A 205 -6.16 46.75 -6.00
N LEU A 206 -5.58 46.51 -7.18
CA LEU A 206 -4.26 45.89 -7.37
C LEU A 206 -3.11 46.77 -6.83
N GLU A 207 -3.36 48.05 -6.52
CA GLU A 207 -2.38 48.98 -5.95
C GLU A 207 -2.30 48.85 -4.41
N ALA A 208 -3.38 48.44 -3.75
CA ALA A 208 -3.39 48.10 -2.32
C ALA A 208 -2.56 46.84 -1.99
N LEU A 209 -2.55 45.84 -2.89
CA LEU A 209 -1.74 44.63 -2.73
C LEU A 209 -0.24 44.87 -2.98
N LYS A 210 0.12 45.86 -3.81
CA LYS A 210 1.52 46.30 -3.98
C LYS A 210 2.04 47.09 -2.78
N ARG A 211 1.17 47.78 -2.04
CA ARG A 211 1.56 48.52 -0.82
C ARG A 211 1.80 47.61 0.40
N LEU A 212 1.16 46.43 0.45
CA LEU A 212 1.38 45.43 1.51
C LEU A 212 2.67 44.60 1.32
N ALA A 213 3.18 44.48 0.09
CA ALA A 213 4.46 43.83 -0.19
C ALA A 213 5.69 44.73 0.08
N ALA A 214 5.49 46.03 0.29
CA ALA A 214 6.57 47.02 0.49
C ALA A 214 6.90 47.32 1.96
N ALA A 215 6.22 46.69 2.93
CA ALA A 215 6.33 47.02 4.35
C ALA A 215 7.22 46.06 5.19
N GLN A 216 7.99 45.16 4.56
CA GLN A 216 8.98 44.35 5.27
C GLN A 216 10.36 44.53 4.65
N GLY A 217 11.05 45.58 5.07
CA GLY A 217 12.47 45.81 4.77
C GLY A 217 13.25 46.04 6.06
N ALA A 218 14.16 45.11 6.37
CA ALA A 218 15.37 45.39 7.15
C ALA A 218 16.58 45.07 6.24
N PRO A 219 17.65 45.89 6.24
CA PRO A 219 18.59 45.95 5.14
C PRO A 219 19.71 44.90 5.27
N VAL A 220 20.00 44.18 4.19
CA VAL A 220 21.28 43.49 3.99
C VAL A 220 21.89 44.01 2.69
N ALA A 221 23.15 44.46 2.78
CA ALA A 221 23.90 45.15 1.75
C ALA A 221 24.13 44.28 0.48
N PRO A 222 24.19 44.87 -0.72
CA PRO A 222 24.40 44.12 -1.95
C PRO A 222 25.87 43.73 -2.15
N VAL A 223 26.14 42.43 -2.23
CA VAL A 223 27.39 41.87 -2.77
C VAL A 223 27.22 41.71 -4.28
N ALA A 224 28.16 42.24 -5.05
CA ALA A 224 28.18 42.21 -6.51
C ALA A 224 28.34 40.78 -7.07
N PRO A 225 27.77 40.48 -8.26
CA PRO A 225 27.88 39.17 -8.88
C PRO A 225 29.26 38.97 -9.51
N VAL A 226 30.05 38.04 -8.96
CA VAL A 226 31.28 37.53 -9.57
C VAL A 226 30.90 36.47 -10.61
N ALA A 227 31.38 36.66 -11.83
CA ALA A 227 31.21 35.72 -12.95
C ALA A 227 31.96 34.39 -12.67
N PRO A 228 31.39 33.22 -13.05
CA PRO A 228 32.08 31.95 -12.87
C PRO A 228 33.24 31.79 -13.86
N ALA A 229 34.43 31.49 -13.32
CA ALA A 229 35.62 31.16 -14.08
C ALA A 229 35.49 29.81 -14.80
N PRO A 230 36.11 29.62 -15.98
CA PRO A 230 36.05 28.38 -16.74
C PRO A 230 36.89 27.27 -16.09
N SER A 231 36.33 26.07 -16.02
CA SER A 231 37.01 24.86 -15.53
C SER A 231 38.09 24.38 -16.52
N PRO A 232 39.23 23.84 -16.02
CA PRO A 232 40.30 23.33 -16.87
C PRO A 232 39.94 21.98 -17.53
N PRO A 233 40.54 21.65 -18.68
CA PRO A 233 40.21 20.45 -19.45
C PRO A 233 40.74 19.17 -18.79
N ILE A 234 39.89 18.15 -18.75
CA ILE A 234 40.21 16.78 -18.32
C ILE A 234 40.98 16.07 -19.47
N PRO A 235 42.09 15.38 -19.20
CA PRO A 235 42.85 14.68 -20.23
C PRO A 235 42.09 13.43 -20.72
N VAL A 236 41.94 13.35 -22.05
CA VAL A 236 41.41 12.17 -22.76
C VAL A 236 42.48 11.09 -22.76
N VAL A 237 42.25 10.01 -22.02
CA VAL A 237 43.05 8.77 -22.10
C VAL A 237 42.44 7.90 -23.20
N GLU A 238 43.12 7.85 -24.34
CA GLU A 238 42.79 6.99 -25.47
C GLU A 238 43.19 5.54 -25.15
N VAL A 239 42.19 4.70 -24.83
CA VAL A 239 42.39 3.27 -24.62
C VAL A 239 42.31 2.53 -25.96
N ARG A 240 43.48 2.12 -26.45
CA ARG A 240 43.69 1.29 -27.64
C ARG A 240 43.22 -0.15 -27.40
N PRO A 241 42.38 -0.75 -28.26
CA PRO A 241 42.01 -2.16 -28.14
C PRO A 241 43.12 -3.09 -28.67
N PRO A 242 43.28 -4.31 -28.12
CA PRO A 242 44.29 -5.28 -28.56
C PRO A 242 43.89 -5.99 -29.86
N PRO A 243 44.86 -6.49 -30.66
CA PRO A 243 44.62 -7.08 -31.97
C PRO A 243 43.98 -8.48 -31.88
N ALA A 244 42.94 -8.69 -32.68
CA ALA A 244 42.26 -9.97 -32.84
C ALA A 244 43.09 -10.94 -33.69
N GLN A 245 43.24 -12.18 -33.19
CA GLN A 245 43.80 -13.32 -33.94
C GLN A 245 42.74 -13.94 -34.87
N PRO A 246 43.14 -14.53 -36.01
CA PRO A 246 42.21 -15.10 -36.99
C PRO A 246 41.75 -16.50 -36.57
N LYS A 247 40.44 -16.71 -36.40
CA LYS A 247 39.83 -18.04 -36.33
C LYS A 247 39.12 -18.37 -37.65
N LYS A 248 39.44 -19.58 -38.10
CA LYS A 248 39.10 -20.20 -39.39
C LYS A 248 37.60 -20.22 -39.66
N SER A 249 37.24 -19.87 -40.89
CA SER A 249 35.92 -20.07 -41.47
C SER A 249 35.68 -21.56 -41.73
N MET A 250 34.52 -22.07 -41.29
CA MET A 250 33.85 -23.18 -41.95
C MET A 250 32.52 -22.64 -42.45
N GLY A 251 32.35 -22.70 -43.77
CA GLY A 251 31.15 -22.25 -44.45
C GLY A 251 29.99 -23.21 -44.22
N PHE A 252 28.80 -22.63 -44.06
CA PHE A 252 27.57 -23.32 -44.38
C PHE A 252 26.70 -22.36 -45.19
N SER A 253 26.49 -22.73 -46.44
CA SER A 253 25.65 -22.07 -47.42
C SER A 253 24.21 -22.55 -47.27
N GLY A 254 23.26 -21.63 -47.47
CA GLY A 254 21.90 -21.96 -47.89
C GLY A 254 20.82 -21.69 -46.85
N PHE A 255 20.10 -20.57 -47.01
CA PHE A 255 18.63 -20.49 -47.03
C PHE A 255 18.23 -19.03 -47.28
N THR A 256 17.83 -18.72 -48.50
CA THR A 256 17.16 -17.47 -48.88
C THR A 256 15.66 -17.62 -48.67
N LEU A 257 15.07 -16.84 -47.76
CA LEU A 257 13.62 -16.67 -47.67
C LEU A 257 13.24 -15.27 -48.14
N GLN A 258 12.40 -15.24 -49.16
CA GLN A 258 11.72 -14.09 -49.75
C GLN A 258 10.86 -13.38 -48.72
N ALA A 259 11.06 -12.06 -48.57
CA ALA A 259 10.16 -11.20 -47.81
C ALA A 259 9.00 -10.75 -48.71
N ALA A 260 7.77 -11.10 -48.33
CA ALA A 260 6.54 -10.54 -48.91
C ALA A 260 6.14 -9.26 -48.16
N SER A 261 5.92 -8.17 -48.89
CA SER A 261 5.40 -6.90 -48.35
C SER A 261 3.94 -7.03 -47.89
N PRO A 262 3.55 -6.48 -46.72
CA PRO A 262 2.15 -6.34 -46.35
C PRO A 262 1.55 -5.00 -46.83
N ALA A 263 0.26 -5.06 -47.17
CA ALA A 263 -0.56 -3.95 -47.66
C ALA A 263 -0.74 -2.82 -46.61
N PRO A 264 -0.98 -1.56 -47.03
CA PRO A 264 -1.08 -0.42 -46.12
C PRO A 264 -2.37 -0.43 -45.28
N ALA A 265 -2.21 -0.24 -43.97
CA ALA A 265 -3.29 -0.16 -43.00
C ALA A 265 -4.07 1.16 -43.10
N GLN A 266 -5.40 1.04 -43.15
CA GLN A 266 -6.37 2.13 -43.16
C GLN A 266 -6.46 2.75 -41.74
N ARG A 267 -6.35 4.08 -41.64
CA ARG A 267 -6.34 4.83 -40.36
C ARG A 267 -7.76 5.09 -39.84
N ASP A 268 -8.04 4.69 -38.60
CA ASP A 268 -9.29 4.94 -37.89
C ASP A 268 -9.23 6.24 -37.06
N ASN A 269 -9.88 7.30 -37.57
CA ASN A 269 -10.08 8.56 -36.85
C ASN A 269 -10.96 8.41 -35.59
N ASP A 270 -11.70 7.31 -35.49
CA ASP A 270 -12.64 7.02 -34.41
C ASP A 270 -11.95 6.76 -33.06
N SER A 271 -10.72 6.22 -33.09
CA SER A 271 -9.94 5.93 -31.88
C SER A 271 -9.44 7.20 -31.16
N VAL A 272 -9.20 8.29 -31.91
CA VAL A 272 -8.70 9.55 -31.33
C VAL A 272 -9.85 10.31 -30.67
N GLN A 273 -11.05 10.29 -31.25
CA GLN A 273 -12.24 10.91 -30.66
C GLN A 273 -12.68 10.20 -29.38
N LYS A 274 -12.62 8.86 -29.34
CA LYS A 274 -12.90 8.07 -28.13
C LYS A 274 -11.93 8.37 -26.98
N MET A 275 -10.65 8.64 -27.28
CA MET A 275 -9.66 9.02 -26.27
C MET A 275 -9.94 10.41 -25.67
N LEU A 276 -10.30 11.39 -26.50
CA LEU A 276 -10.63 12.75 -26.06
C LEU A 276 -11.92 12.80 -25.23
N ALA A 277 -12.96 12.07 -25.63
CA ALA A 277 -14.21 11.97 -24.87
C ALA A 277 -13.99 11.36 -23.47
N ARG A 278 -13.10 10.36 -23.35
CA ARG A 278 -12.76 9.71 -22.09
C ARG A 278 -11.99 10.62 -21.12
N LEU A 279 -11.07 11.44 -21.65
CA LEU A 279 -10.35 12.44 -20.83
C LEU A 279 -11.28 13.51 -20.24
N GLN A 280 -12.29 13.93 -21.00
CA GLN A 280 -13.27 14.92 -20.53
C GLN A 280 -14.21 14.35 -19.45
N GLY A 281 -14.60 13.07 -19.55
CA GLY A 281 -15.42 12.40 -18.52
C GLY A 281 -14.73 12.31 -17.15
N ASN A 282 -13.44 11.98 -17.12
CA ASN A 282 -12.68 11.84 -15.88
C ASN A 282 -12.56 13.16 -15.08
N VAL A 283 -12.48 14.31 -15.78
CA VAL A 283 -12.41 15.64 -15.16
C VAL A 283 -13.75 16.04 -14.51
N GLN A 284 -14.88 15.62 -15.09
CA GLN A 284 -16.21 15.92 -14.54
C GLN A 284 -16.53 15.07 -13.30
N GLY A 285 -16.13 13.79 -13.29
CA GLY A 285 -16.26 12.93 -12.10
C GLY A 285 -15.50 13.46 -10.88
N ALA A 286 -14.29 13.98 -11.08
CA ALA A 286 -13.49 14.59 -10.01
C ALA A 286 -14.15 15.84 -9.40
N LYS A 287 -14.92 16.61 -10.19
CA LYS A 287 -15.66 17.79 -9.70
C LYS A 287 -16.90 17.42 -8.91
N GLN A 288 -17.64 16.38 -9.30
CA GLN A 288 -18.85 15.96 -8.59
C GLN A 288 -18.56 15.31 -7.23
N ALA A 289 -17.41 14.64 -7.08
CA ALA A 289 -16.95 14.09 -5.81
C ALA A 289 -16.64 15.15 -4.73
N LEU A 290 -16.36 16.39 -5.13
CA LEU A 290 -16.09 17.51 -4.23
C LEU A 290 -17.37 18.21 -3.73
N SER A 291 -18.51 18.03 -4.39
CA SER A 291 -19.78 18.72 -4.06
C SER A 291 -20.71 17.93 -3.13
N ALA A 292 -20.45 16.65 -2.86
CA ALA A 292 -21.31 15.78 -2.06
C ALA A 292 -20.76 15.54 -0.64
N THR A 293 -20.86 16.53 0.23
CA THR A 293 -20.65 16.36 1.68
C THR A 293 -21.84 16.92 2.46
N GLY A 294 -22.80 16.04 2.77
CA GLY A 294 -23.84 16.27 3.79
C GLY A 294 -23.46 15.60 5.14
N PRO A 295 -24.10 15.98 6.25
CA PRO A 295 -23.78 15.45 7.59
C PRO A 295 -24.33 14.03 7.77
N ALA A 296 -23.53 13.15 8.38
CA ALA A 296 -23.82 11.71 8.52
C ALA A 296 -24.12 11.29 9.98
N PRO A 297 -24.97 10.27 10.19
CA PRO A 297 -25.15 9.56 11.45
C PRO A 297 -24.09 8.46 11.66
N ASN A 298 -24.08 7.90 12.86
CA ASN A 298 -23.01 7.09 13.47
C ASN A 298 -23.16 5.58 13.15
N PHE A 299 -22.15 4.87 12.62
CA PHE A 299 -22.15 3.39 12.47
C PHE A 299 -20.75 2.76 12.36
N GLY A 300 -20.64 1.50 12.83
CA GLY A 300 -19.42 0.69 12.82
C GLY A 300 -19.28 -0.26 11.61
N GLY A 301 -18.02 -0.58 11.27
CA GLY A 301 -17.62 -1.82 10.58
C GLY A 301 -17.87 -1.97 9.07
N GLN A 302 -18.83 -1.28 8.45
CA GLN A 302 -19.08 -1.42 7.01
C GLN A 302 -18.14 -0.55 6.16
N LEU A 303 -17.55 -1.15 5.11
CA LEU A 303 -16.88 -0.41 4.04
C LEU A 303 -17.89 0.51 3.33
N PRO A 304 -17.45 1.67 2.78
CA PRO A 304 -18.36 2.66 2.24
C PRO A 304 -19.20 2.08 1.10
N PHE A 305 -20.53 2.17 1.26
CA PHE A 305 -21.53 1.88 0.24
C PHE A 305 -21.33 2.80 -0.97
N VAL A 306 -21.23 2.21 -2.17
CA VAL A 306 -21.03 2.92 -3.44
C VAL A 306 -22.40 3.32 -3.97
N GLN A 307 -22.63 4.63 -4.13
CA GLN A 307 -23.82 5.13 -4.83
C GLN A 307 -23.56 5.01 -6.34
N ALA A 308 -24.18 4.03 -7.00
CA ALA A 308 -23.98 3.77 -8.42
C ALA A 308 -24.52 4.94 -9.27
N THR A 309 -23.67 5.51 -10.12
CA THR A 309 -24.07 6.51 -11.13
C THR A 309 -24.76 5.78 -12.30
N PRO A 310 -25.97 6.18 -12.74
CA PRO A 310 -26.66 5.51 -13.85
C PRO A 310 -25.87 5.68 -15.16
N LEU A 311 -25.54 4.55 -15.80
CA LEU A 311 -24.63 4.45 -16.95
C LEU A 311 -25.34 4.54 -18.32
N SER A 312 -26.32 5.44 -18.48
CA SER A 312 -27.32 5.35 -19.55
C SER A 312 -26.91 5.80 -20.97
N LYS A 313 -25.61 5.82 -21.37
CA LYS A 313 -25.18 6.46 -22.64
C LYS A 313 -24.04 5.79 -23.44
N LEU A 314 -23.86 4.46 -23.40
CA LEU A 314 -22.80 3.77 -24.15
C LEU A 314 -23.34 2.83 -25.25
N GLY A 315 -23.52 3.36 -26.47
CA GLY A 315 -23.52 2.62 -27.75
C GLY A 315 -24.61 1.56 -28.01
N PRO A 316 -24.93 1.25 -29.29
CA PRO A 316 -25.87 0.19 -29.65
C PRO A 316 -25.14 -1.17 -29.58
N HIS A 317 -24.98 -1.71 -28.37
CA HIS A 317 -24.50 -3.07 -28.19
C HIS A 317 -25.69 -4.03 -28.17
N SER A 318 -25.57 -5.13 -28.93
CA SER A 318 -26.54 -6.24 -29.01
C SER A 318 -26.66 -6.94 -27.65
N GLY A 319 -27.41 -6.32 -26.73
CA GLY A 319 -27.86 -6.95 -25.49
C GLY A 319 -29.11 -7.79 -25.72
N LEU A 320 -29.63 -8.36 -24.64
CA LEU A 320 -30.96 -8.93 -24.61
C LEU A 320 -31.95 -7.85 -25.08
N GLY A 321 -32.82 -8.19 -26.03
CA GLY A 321 -33.77 -7.22 -26.59
C GLY A 321 -34.69 -6.66 -25.51
N ASP A 322 -35.15 -5.42 -25.68
CA ASP A 322 -35.97 -4.72 -24.69
C ASP A 322 -37.20 -5.56 -24.27
N ASP A 323 -37.80 -6.28 -25.22
CA ASP A 323 -38.96 -7.17 -25.00
C ASP A 323 -38.68 -8.32 -24.02
N ASP A 324 -37.44 -8.82 -23.94
CA ASP A 324 -37.03 -9.89 -23.02
C ASP A 324 -36.34 -9.34 -21.75
N TRP A 325 -35.77 -8.14 -21.84
CA TRP A 325 -35.02 -7.49 -20.75
C TRP A 325 -35.92 -6.97 -19.63
N GLU A 326 -36.96 -6.20 -19.96
CA GLU A 326 -37.88 -5.62 -18.98
C GLU A 326 -38.60 -6.71 -18.15
N PRO A 327 -39.15 -7.78 -18.74
CA PRO A 327 -39.77 -8.86 -17.97
C PRO A 327 -38.78 -9.58 -17.03
N LEU A 328 -37.53 -9.77 -17.48
CA LEU A 328 -36.50 -10.40 -16.64
C LEU A 328 -36.16 -9.50 -15.44
N GLN A 329 -35.96 -8.20 -15.65
CA GLN A 329 -35.74 -7.26 -14.56
C GLN A 329 -36.89 -7.26 -13.56
N GLU A 330 -38.13 -7.21 -14.05
CA GLU A 330 -39.31 -7.17 -13.19
C GLU A 330 -39.49 -8.49 -12.42
N THR A 331 -39.21 -9.62 -13.05
CA THR A 331 -39.21 -10.94 -12.39
C THR A 331 -38.18 -10.97 -11.26
N VAL A 332 -36.94 -10.52 -11.50
CA VAL A 332 -35.89 -10.44 -10.47
C VAL A 332 -36.26 -9.46 -9.36
N ARG A 333 -36.90 -8.33 -9.69
CA ARG A 333 -37.31 -7.29 -8.73
C ARG A 333 -38.44 -7.74 -7.83
N THR A 334 -39.46 -8.40 -8.38
CA THR A 334 -40.67 -8.81 -7.65
C THR A 334 -40.54 -10.13 -6.90
N ALA A 335 -39.64 -11.03 -7.32
CA ALA A 335 -39.46 -12.34 -6.69
C ALA A 335 -39.15 -12.25 -5.19
N SER A 336 -40.08 -12.65 -4.33
CA SER A 336 -39.95 -12.53 -2.88
C SER A 336 -39.99 -13.89 -2.18
N ALA A 337 -40.80 -14.82 -2.69
CA ALA A 337 -40.83 -16.17 -2.20
C ALA A 337 -39.61 -16.96 -2.69
N ARG A 338 -39.16 -17.95 -1.90
CA ARG A 338 -38.00 -18.78 -2.26
C ARG A 338 -38.13 -19.42 -3.64
N SER A 339 -39.31 -19.94 -3.98
CA SER A 339 -39.58 -20.53 -5.30
C SER A 339 -39.49 -19.49 -6.42
N GLU A 340 -40.00 -18.27 -6.21
CA GLU A 340 -39.92 -17.18 -7.19
C GLU A 340 -38.47 -16.74 -7.40
N VAL A 341 -37.66 -16.68 -6.33
CA VAL A 341 -36.23 -16.36 -6.41
C VAL A 341 -35.47 -17.45 -7.18
N GLU A 342 -35.81 -18.72 -6.98
CA GLU A 342 -35.24 -19.83 -7.75
C GLU A 342 -35.65 -19.79 -9.23
N GLU A 343 -36.89 -19.42 -9.54
CA GLU A 343 -37.36 -19.22 -10.92
C GLU A 343 -36.69 -18.01 -11.59
N ALA A 344 -36.57 -16.89 -10.87
CA ALA A 344 -35.86 -15.70 -11.33
C ALA A 344 -34.38 -16.01 -11.62
N ALA A 345 -33.72 -16.81 -10.76
CA ALA A 345 -32.35 -17.26 -10.96
C ALA A 345 -32.20 -18.15 -12.21
N LYS A 346 -33.14 -19.07 -12.44
CA LYS A 346 -33.17 -19.90 -13.66
C LYS A 346 -33.41 -19.07 -14.92
N ALA A 347 -34.34 -18.11 -14.86
CA ALA A 347 -34.61 -17.19 -15.96
C ALA A 347 -33.39 -16.32 -16.27
N PHE A 348 -32.68 -15.85 -15.24
CA PHE A 348 -31.41 -15.13 -15.37
C PHE A 348 -30.37 -15.98 -16.10
N LEU A 349 -30.11 -17.21 -15.63
CA LEU A 349 -29.08 -18.08 -16.23
C LEU A 349 -29.40 -18.43 -17.69
N LYS A 350 -30.68 -18.67 -18.00
CA LYS A 350 -31.15 -18.95 -19.36
C LYS A 350 -30.84 -17.82 -20.35
N ASN A 351 -30.99 -16.57 -19.91
CA ASN A 351 -30.80 -15.39 -20.76
C ASN A 351 -29.36 -14.81 -20.73
N PHE A 352 -28.52 -15.28 -19.80
CA PHE A 352 -27.19 -14.73 -19.56
C PHE A 352 -26.29 -14.63 -20.79
N ALA A 353 -26.33 -15.63 -21.69
CA ALA A 353 -25.47 -15.64 -22.87
C ALA A 353 -25.73 -14.43 -23.78
N GLN A 354 -26.99 -13.99 -23.85
CA GLN A 354 -27.48 -12.89 -24.68
C GLN A 354 -27.31 -11.52 -24.01
N MET A 355 -27.16 -11.47 -22.70
CA MET A 355 -27.00 -10.22 -21.95
C MET A 355 -25.67 -9.52 -22.29
N SER A 356 -25.72 -8.20 -22.45
CA SER A 356 -24.53 -7.36 -22.49
C SER A 356 -23.87 -7.31 -21.10
N ALA A 357 -22.60 -6.91 -21.04
CA ALA A 357 -21.89 -6.78 -19.75
C ALA A 357 -22.50 -5.66 -18.86
N GLU A 358 -23.13 -4.65 -19.46
CA GLU A 358 -23.85 -3.59 -18.74
C GLU A 358 -25.15 -4.09 -18.14
N GLN A 359 -25.99 -4.75 -18.95
CA GLN A 359 -27.20 -5.41 -18.47
C GLN A 359 -26.87 -6.40 -17.34
N LEU A 360 -25.79 -7.16 -17.50
CA LEU A 360 -25.34 -8.09 -16.48
C LEU A 360 -24.98 -7.39 -15.16
N ALA A 361 -24.21 -6.30 -15.20
CA ALA A 361 -23.87 -5.55 -14.00
C ALA A 361 -25.11 -4.97 -13.30
N GLU A 362 -26.06 -4.41 -14.06
CA GLU A 362 -27.30 -3.86 -13.53
C GLU A 362 -28.15 -4.95 -12.84
N LEU A 363 -28.31 -6.10 -13.49
CA LEU A 363 -29.10 -7.18 -12.94
C LEU A 363 -28.44 -7.82 -11.72
N LEU A 364 -27.11 -7.94 -11.69
CA LEU A 364 -26.38 -8.39 -10.49
C LEU A 364 -26.61 -7.46 -9.29
N HIS A 365 -26.67 -6.14 -9.50
CA HIS A 365 -27.02 -5.22 -8.41
C HIS A 365 -28.48 -5.38 -7.95
N LEU A 366 -29.42 -5.61 -8.85
CA LEU A 366 -30.81 -5.91 -8.46
C LEU A 366 -30.92 -7.22 -7.65
N MET A 367 -30.12 -8.21 -8.00
CA MET A 367 -30.09 -9.50 -7.31
C MET A 367 -29.40 -9.46 -5.94
N GLU A 368 -28.55 -8.47 -5.68
CA GLU A 368 -27.77 -8.32 -4.44
C GLU A 368 -28.64 -8.35 -3.18
N ALA A 369 -29.79 -7.67 -3.21
CA ALA A 369 -30.73 -7.62 -2.08
C ALA A 369 -31.27 -9.01 -1.68
N LYS A 370 -31.23 -9.97 -2.59
CA LYS A 370 -31.73 -11.34 -2.42
C LYS A 370 -30.60 -12.36 -2.45
N ALA A 371 -29.34 -11.90 -2.39
CA ALA A 371 -28.16 -12.74 -2.55
C ALA A 371 -28.24 -13.98 -1.66
N HIS A 372 -28.63 -13.85 -0.38
CA HIS A 372 -28.71 -14.98 0.57
C HIS A 372 -29.78 -16.05 0.25
N SER A 373 -30.70 -15.80 -0.69
CA SER A 373 -31.82 -16.70 -0.98
C SER A 373 -31.57 -17.62 -2.17
N TYR A 374 -30.49 -17.41 -2.93
CA TYR A 374 -30.20 -18.21 -4.11
C TYR A 374 -29.66 -19.61 -3.75
N PRO A 375 -29.98 -20.64 -4.54
CA PRO A 375 -29.47 -21.99 -4.32
C PRO A 375 -27.95 -22.05 -4.57
N ARG A 376 -27.27 -23.01 -3.94
CA ARG A 376 -25.80 -23.13 -4.03
C ARG A 376 -25.30 -23.29 -5.47
N ASP A 377 -25.98 -24.13 -6.24
CA ASP A 377 -25.58 -24.46 -7.61
C ASP A 377 -25.63 -23.23 -8.52
N PHE A 378 -26.51 -22.27 -8.22
CA PHE A 378 -26.60 -21.00 -8.94
C PHE A 378 -25.29 -20.21 -8.88
N TYR A 379 -24.62 -20.08 -7.72
CA TYR A 379 -23.38 -19.32 -7.66
C TYR A 379 -22.22 -19.99 -8.41
N THR A 380 -22.22 -21.33 -8.44
CA THR A 380 -21.17 -22.09 -9.14
C THR A 380 -21.32 -21.90 -10.65
N GLU A 381 -22.55 -22.06 -11.16
CA GLU A 381 -22.87 -21.83 -12.56
C GLU A 381 -22.67 -20.37 -12.96
N LEU A 382 -23.16 -19.43 -12.14
CA LEU A 382 -22.97 -17.99 -12.33
C LEU A 382 -21.49 -17.63 -12.36
N GLY A 383 -20.70 -18.11 -11.40
CA GLY A 383 -19.26 -17.82 -11.33
C GLY A 383 -18.52 -18.25 -12.58
N SER A 384 -18.79 -19.46 -13.08
CA SER A 384 -18.24 -19.95 -14.35
C SER A 384 -18.62 -19.06 -15.54
N MET A 385 -19.91 -18.72 -15.65
CA MET A 385 -20.44 -17.90 -16.74
C MET A 385 -19.93 -16.46 -16.71
N LEU A 386 -19.82 -15.86 -15.52
CA LEU A 386 -19.20 -14.55 -15.30
C LEU A 386 -17.73 -14.56 -15.72
N GLY A 387 -16.99 -15.63 -15.41
CA GLY A 387 -15.60 -15.78 -15.86
C GLY A 387 -15.46 -15.66 -17.38
N HIS A 388 -16.37 -16.26 -18.15
CA HIS A 388 -16.37 -16.10 -19.61
C HIS A 388 -16.68 -14.66 -20.05
N LYS A 389 -17.67 -14.00 -19.43
CA LYS A 389 -18.03 -12.61 -19.77
C LYS A 389 -16.94 -11.60 -19.44
N LEU A 390 -16.19 -11.81 -18.34
CA LEU A 390 -15.08 -10.93 -17.95
C LEU A 390 -14.04 -10.75 -19.06
N LYS A 391 -13.72 -11.80 -19.82
CA LYS A 391 -12.74 -11.75 -20.92
C LYS A 391 -13.16 -10.83 -22.07
N SER A 392 -14.46 -10.63 -22.25
CA SER A 392 -15.03 -9.77 -23.30
C SER A 392 -15.46 -8.39 -22.81
N ALA A 393 -15.53 -8.20 -21.49
CA ALA A 393 -16.01 -6.97 -20.88
C ALA A 393 -14.95 -5.87 -20.97
N THR A 394 -15.42 -4.62 -21.06
CA THR A 394 -14.55 -3.45 -20.94
C THR A 394 -14.13 -3.25 -19.48
N SER A 395 -13.05 -2.51 -19.24
CA SER A 395 -12.52 -2.28 -17.88
C SER A 395 -13.56 -1.75 -16.87
N PRO A 396 -14.42 -0.76 -17.18
CA PRO A 396 -15.48 -0.32 -16.26
C PRO A 396 -16.53 -1.42 -15.99
N GLN A 397 -16.88 -2.19 -17.02
CA GLN A 397 -17.83 -3.30 -16.89
C GLN A 397 -17.25 -4.43 -16.02
N ILE A 398 -15.96 -4.75 -16.17
CA ILE A 398 -15.25 -5.69 -15.28
C ILE A 398 -15.38 -5.21 -13.84
N ALA A 399 -15.10 -3.92 -13.59
CA ALA A 399 -15.18 -3.37 -12.24
C ALA A 399 -16.58 -3.49 -11.64
N HIS A 400 -17.63 -3.18 -12.42
CA HIS A 400 -19.01 -3.26 -11.97
C HIS A 400 -19.48 -4.70 -11.74
N ILE A 401 -19.15 -5.63 -12.65
CA ILE A 401 -19.47 -7.05 -12.48
C ILE A 401 -18.78 -7.60 -11.24
N MET A 402 -17.50 -7.31 -11.06
CA MET A 402 -16.74 -7.74 -9.89
C MET A 402 -17.27 -7.12 -8.61
N SER A 403 -17.56 -5.81 -8.59
CA SER A 403 -18.09 -5.15 -7.39
C SER A 403 -19.43 -5.72 -6.99
N ALA A 404 -20.34 -5.93 -7.95
CA ALA A 404 -21.66 -6.49 -7.66
C ALA A 404 -21.53 -7.93 -7.16
N PHE A 405 -20.82 -8.80 -7.87
CA PHE A 405 -20.74 -10.21 -7.53
C PHE A 405 -19.93 -10.49 -6.26
N LEU A 406 -18.78 -9.83 -6.06
CA LEU A 406 -17.92 -10.07 -4.89
C LEU A 406 -18.51 -9.53 -3.59
N TYR A 407 -19.46 -8.59 -3.67
CA TYR A 407 -20.16 -8.07 -2.50
C TYR A 407 -21.29 -9.00 -2.03
N TRP A 408 -21.68 -9.97 -2.84
CA TRP A 408 -22.62 -11.02 -2.41
C TRP A 408 -21.93 -11.88 -1.36
N GLN A 409 -22.18 -11.58 -0.09
CA GLN A 409 -21.71 -12.38 1.05
C GLN A 409 -22.89 -13.16 1.64
N PRO A 410 -23.32 -14.28 1.03
CA PRO A 410 -24.37 -15.10 1.60
C PRO A 410 -23.91 -15.73 2.92
N GLU A 411 -24.86 -16.19 3.73
CA GLU A 411 -24.58 -16.87 4.99
C GLU A 411 -23.66 -18.09 4.75
N GLY A 412 -22.42 -18.00 5.25
CA GLY A 412 -21.39 -19.02 5.05
C GLY A 412 -20.33 -18.63 4.01
N ARG A 413 -19.52 -17.61 4.33
CA ARG A 413 -18.39 -17.09 3.53
C ARG A 413 -17.57 -18.18 2.83
N GLN A 414 -17.21 -19.26 3.54
CA GLN A 414 -16.42 -20.36 2.96
C GLN A 414 -17.11 -21.05 1.79
N ARG A 415 -18.42 -21.27 1.88
CA ARG A 415 -19.20 -21.93 0.83
C ARG A 415 -19.28 -21.08 -0.44
N PHE A 416 -19.40 -19.77 -0.26
CA PHE A 416 -19.38 -18.84 -1.39
C PHE A 416 -18.00 -18.80 -2.05
N ILE A 417 -16.91 -18.80 -1.27
CA ILE A 417 -15.54 -18.88 -1.81
C ILE A 417 -15.35 -20.14 -2.65
N ASP A 418 -15.80 -21.30 -2.17
CA ASP A 418 -15.70 -22.55 -2.92
C ASP A 418 -16.50 -22.53 -4.22
N SER A 419 -17.70 -21.92 -4.19
CA SER A 419 -18.58 -21.81 -5.36
C SER A 419 -18.10 -20.74 -6.36
N SER A 420 -17.35 -19.74 -5.91
CA SER A 420 -16.82 -18.65 -6.74
C SER A 420 -15.37 -18.86 -7.19
N ARG A 421 -14.77 -20.02 -6.89
CA ARG A 421 -13.35 -20.29 -7.15
C ARG A 421 -12.95 -20.11 -8.62
N ASP A 422 -13.76 -20.60 -9.55
CA ASP A 422 -13.48 -20.48 -10.99
C ASP A 422 -13.57 -19.03 -11.46
N PHE A 423 -14.57 -18.28 -10.96
CA PHE A 423 -14.67 -16.84 -11.20
C PHE A 423 -13.44 -16.11 -10.70
N LEU A 424 -13.01 -16.38 -9.46
CA LEU A 424 -11.84 -15.76 -8.85
C LEU A 424 -10.57 -16.04 -9.65
N ALA A 425 -10.37 -17.28 -10.09
CA ALA A 425 -9.22 -17.65 -10.92
C ALA A 425 -9.18 -16.90 -12.27
N VAL A 426 -10.34 -16.72 -12.91
CA VAL A 426 -10.43 -15.94 -14.15
C VAL A 426 -10.25 -14.45 -13.89
N ALA A 427 -10.86 -13.92 -12.83
CA ALA A 427 -10.76 -12.51 -12.46
C ALA A 427 -9.30 -12.13 -12.13
N THR A 428 -8.58 -12.95 -11.37
CA THR A 428 -7.16 -12.70 -11.05
C THR A 428 -6.24 -12.85 -12.26
N ALA A 429 -6.65 -13.57 -13.31
CA ALA A 429 -5.93 -13.66 -14.58
C ALA A 429 -6.21 -12.46 -15.50
N GLU A 430 -7.47 -12.01 -15.57
CA GLU A 430 -7.90 -10.95 -16.51
C GLU A 430 -7.58 -9.55 -16.00
N VAL A 431 -7.88 -9.24 -14.73
CA VAL A 431 -7.71 -7.90 -14.15
C VAL A 431 -6.27 -7.35 -14.31
N PRO A 432 -5.19 -8.14 -14.11
CA PRO A 432 -3.82 -7.69 -14.36
C PRO A 432 -3.57 -7.09 -15.74
N THR A 433 -4.25 -7.61 -16.77
CA THR A 433 -4.09 -7.16 -18.16
C THR A 433 -4.72 -5.78 -18.39
N ARG A 434 -5.68 -5.40 -17.54
CA ARG A 434 -6.48 -4.17 -17.62
C ARG A 434 -6.14 -3.15 -16.55
N LEU A 435 -5.16 -3.41 -15.68
CA LEU A 435 -4.92 -2.56 -14.50
C LEU A 435 -4.83 -1.09 -14.88
N MET A 436 -4.04 -0.73 -15.89
CA MET A 436 -3.83 0.66 -16.31
C MET A 436 -5.09 1.36 -16.84
N GLU A 437 -6.12 0.60 -17.25
CA GLU A 437 -7.38 1.13 -17.78
C GLU A 437 -8.42 1.38 -16.69
N LEU A 438 -8.34 0.65 -15.56
CA LEU A 438 -9.23 0.80 -14.41
C LEU A 438 -8.97 2.11 -13.69
N ALA A 439 -10.03 2.84 -13.35
CA ALA A 439 -9.93 4.01 -12.49
C ALA A 439 -9.46 3.59 -11.07
N PRO A 440 -8.77 4.47 -10.33
CA PRO A 440 -8.32 4.21 -8.97
C PRO A 440 -9.40 3.65 -8.02
N HIS A 441 -10.59 4.24 -8.02
CA HIS A 441 -11.72 3.77 -7.21
C HIS A 441 -12.24 2.39 -7.64
N GLU A 442 -12.37 2.15 -8.95
CA GLU A 442 -12.78 0.87 -9.51
C GLU A 442 -11.81 -0.24 -9.11
N LEU A 443 -10.50 0.03 -9.22
CA LEU A 443 -9.45 -0.88 -8.78
C LEU A 443 -9.61 -1.22 -7.30
N ASN A 444 -9.74 -0.21 -6.44
CA ASN A 444 -9.90 -0.43 -5.00
C ASN A 444 -11.13 -1.27 -4.66
N THR A 445 -12.25 -1.05 -5.37
CA THR A 445 -13.48 -1.81 -5.19
C THR A 445 -13.30 -3.27 -5.57
N CYS A 446 -12.67 -3.53 -6.73
CA CYS A 446 -12.31 -4.90 -7.15
C CYS A 446 -11.42 -5.59 -6.13
N LEU A 447 -10.37 -4.91 -5.67
CA LEU A 447 -9.42 -5.48 -4.72
C LEU A 447 -10.06 -5.74 -3.35
N ALA A 448 -10.88 -4.82 -2.85
CA ALA A 448 -11.60 -5.02 -1.59
C ALA A 448 -12.51 -6.26 -1.66
N GLY A 449 -13.25 -6.42 -2.77
CA GLY A 449 -14.05 -7.61 -3.02
C GLY A 449 -13.20 -8.89 -3.00
N LEU A 450 -12.09 -8.93 -3.74
CA LEU A 450 -11.20 -10.09 -3.81
C LEU A 450 -10.62 -10.46 -2.43
N VAL A 451 -10.12 -9.48 -1.68
CA VAL A 451 -9.58 -9.69 -0.32
C VAL A 451 -10.68 -10.14 0.64
N SER A 452 -11.88 -9.60 0.52
CA SER A 452 -13.04 -10.03 1.33
C SER A 452 -13.43 -11.49 1.08
N LEU A 453 -13.09 -12.05 -0.09
CA LEU A 453 -13.25 -13.48 -0.38
C LEU A 453 -12.01 -14.32 -0.08
N GLY A 454 -11.00 -13.74 0.58
CA GLY A 454 -9.78 -14.47 0.94
C GLY A 454 -8.87 -14.78 -0.25
N CYS A 455 -9.05 -14.10 -1.39
CA CYS A 455 -8.13 -14.21 -2.50
C CYS A 455 -6.74 -13.73 -2.07
N SER A 456 -5.76 -14.62 -2.18
CA SER A 456 -4.38 -14.41 -1.71
C SER A 456 -3.35 -14.65 -2.82
N ASP A 457 -3.75 -14.57 -4.10
CA ASP A 457 -2.83 -14.72 -5.22
C ASP A 457 -1.75 -13.63 -5.23
N HIS A 458 -0.56 -14.01 -4.78
CA HIS A 458 0.58 -13.12 -4.65
C HIS A 458 0.99 -12.50 -5.98
N LYS A 459 0.94 -13.25 -7.10
CA LYS A 459 1.36 -12.74 -8.42
C LYS A 459 0.41 -11.65 -8.92
N PHE A 460 -0.88 -11.83 -8.67
CA PHE A 460 -1.92 -10.85 -8.96
C PHE A 460 -1.63 -9.53 -8.22
N PHE A 461 -1.51 -9.58 -6.89
CA PHE A 461 -1.30 -8.36 -6.10
C PHE A 461 0.10 -7.74 -6.30
N VAL A 462 1.11 -8.51 -6.71
CA VAL A 462 2.40 -7.95 -7.14
C VAL A 462 2.22 -7.11 -8.40
N SER A 463 1.42 -7.59 -9.36
CA SER A 463 1.11 -6.85 -10.59
C SER A 463 0.30 -5.58 -10.29
N VAL A 464 -0.66 -5.66 -9.37
CA VAL A 464 -1.43 -4.52 -8.85
C VAL A 464 -0.51 -3.47 -8.23
N GLY A 465 0.41 -3.88 -7.34
CA GLY A 465 1.35 -2.97 -6.71
C GLY A 465 2.24 -2.23 -7.71
N LYS A 466 2.80 -2.94 -8.69
CA LYS A 466 3.61 -2.34 -9.77
C LYS A 466 2.82 -1.37 -10.63
N SER A 467 1.60 -1.73 -11.03
CA SER A 467 0.74 -0.85 -11.81
C SER A 467 0.36 0.39 -11.00
N ALA A 468 -0.08 0.22 -9.75
CA ALA A 468 -0.41 1.34 -8.88
C ALA A 468 0.79 2.26 -8.65
N GLN A 469 2.00 1.71 -8.50
CA GLN A 469 3.22 2.49 -8.38
C GLN A 469 3.48 3.35 -9.61
N ALA A 470 3.31 2.80 -10.82
CA ALA A 470 3.54 3.53 -12.07
C ALA A 470 2.60 4.75 -12.23
N ARG A 471 1.42 4.72 -11.61
CA ARG A 471 0.39 5.77 -11.74
C ARG A 471 -0.12 6.31 -10.40
N HIS A 472 0.63 6.18 -9.31
CA HIS A 472 0.19 6.59 -7.97
C HIS A 472 -0.27 8.06 -7.91
N LYS A 473 0.28 8.93 -8.77
CA LYS A 473 -0.11 10.34 -8.89
C LYS A 473 -1.55 10.56 -9.40
N THR A 474 -2.14 9.56 -10.04
CA THR A 474 -3.54 9.61 -10.51
C THR A 474 -4.55 9.30 -9.41
N PHE A 475 -4.10 8.74 -8.28
CA PHE A 475 -4.96 8.40 -7.16
C PHE A 475 -5.15 9.61 -6.25
N GLY A 476 -6.38 9.81 -5.77
CA GLY A 476 -6.67 10.69 -4.65
C GLY A 476 -6.12 10.11 -3.33
N PRO A 477 -5.96 10.94 -2.27
CA PRO A 477 -5.41 10.49 -0.99
C PRO A 477 -6.26 9.40 -0.34
N LYS A 478 -7.59 9.48 -0.49
CA LYS A 478 -8.54 8.47 -0.01
C LYS A 478 -8.37 7.13 -0.73
N GLU A 479 -8.13 7.19 -2.04
CA GLU A 479 -7.93 6.01 -2.88
C GLU A 479 -6.56 5.38 -2.61
N LEU A 480 -5.50 6.17 -2.46
CA LEU A 480 -4.19 5.66 -2.02
C LEU A 480 -4.29 4.99 -0.66
N THR A 481 -4.93 5.65 0.31
CA THR A 481 -5.13 5.09 1.66
C THR A 481 -5.85 3.74 1.61
N SER A 482 -6.91 3.65 0.80
CA SER A 482 -7.68 2.40 0.64
C SER A 482 -6.83 1.31 0.00
N LEU A 483 -6.07 1.64 -1.05
CA LEU A 483 -5.14 0.71 -1.71
C LEU A 483 -4.07 0.19 -0.74
N LEU A 484 -3.42 1.08 0.01
CA LEU A 484 -2.40 0.70 1.00
C LEU A 484 -2.98 -0.18 2.09
N THR A 485 -4.21 0.10 2.53
CA THR A 485 -4.92 -0.71 3.52
C THR A 485 -5.11 -2.13 3.01
N ILE A 486 -5.69 -2.28 1.82
CA ILE A 486 -5.91 -3.59 1.17
C ILE A 486 -4.58 -4.34 0.99
N LEU A 487 -3.55 -3.68 0.46
CA LEU A 487 -2.23 -4.31 0.23
C LEU A 487 -1.54 -4.73 1.53
N SER A 488 -1.71 -3.95 2.61
CA SER A 488 -1.19 -4.30 3.93
C SER A 488 -1.93 -5.49 4.55
N GLU A 489 -3.23 -5.65 4.29
CA GLU A 489 -4.04 -6.78 4.78
C GLU A 489 -3.66 -8.10 4.11
N VAL A 490 -3.36 -8.08 2.80
CA VAL A 490 -2.79 -9.23 2.08
C VAL A 490 -1.30 -9.43 2.32
N ARG A 491 -0.70 -8.65 3.25
CA ARG A 491 0.70 -8.74 3.68
C ARG A 491 1.70 -8.56 2.55
N LEU A 492 1.35 -7.74 1.57
CA LEU A 492 2.22 -7.43 0.44
C LEU A 492 2.86 -6.07 0.60
N VAL A 493 4.15 -6.11 0.92
CA VAL A 493 4.96 -4.91 1.12
C VAL A 493 5.58 -4.49 -0.21
N HIS A 494 4.95 -3.52 -0.87
CA HIS A 494 5.53 -2.79 -1.99
C HIS A 494 6.21 -1.53 -1.49
N SER A 495 7.43 -1.64 -0.94
CA SER A 495 8.10 -0.55 -0.22
C SER A 495 8.13 0.77 -1.01
N GLU A 496 8.42 0.72 -2.32
CA GLU A 496 8.46 1.91 -3.17
C GLU A 496 7.07 2.55 -3.40
N LEU A 497 6.02 1.73 -3.56
CA LEU A 497 4.63 2.22 -3.65
C LEU A 497 4.21 2.87 -2.34
N PHE A 498 4.45 2.21 -1.20
CA PHE A 498 4.08 2.74 0.12
C PHE A 498 4.83 4.05 0.42
N ALA A 499 6.13 4.13 0.11
CA ALA A 499 6.91 5.35 0.28
C ALA A 499 6.42 6.48 -0.65
N SER A 500 6.16 6.18 -1.92
CA SER A 500 5.65 7.16 -2.89
C SER A 500 4.25 7.66 -2.50
N ALA A 501 3.38 6.76 -2.03
CA ALA A 501 2.04 7.08 -1.57
C ALA A 501 2.07 7.92 -0.28
N ALA A 502 2.93 7.59 0.68
CA ALA A 502 3.13 8.40 1.89
C ALA A 502 3.57 9.83 1.53
N SER A 503 4.53 9.97 0.62
CA SER A 503 4.97 11.29 0.13
C SER A 503 3.86 12.06 -0.61
N ALA A 504 2.98 11.37 -1.34
CA ALA A 504 1.86 12.00 -2.05
C ALA A 504 0.71 12.40 -1.11
N VAL A 505 0.47 11.61 -0.05
CA VAL A 505 -0.58 11.84 0.93
C VAL A 505 -0.19 12.91 1.95
N ALA A 506 1.09 12.99 2.37
CA ALA A 506 1.58 13.93 3.39
C ALA A 506 1.08 15.39 3.20
N PRO A 507 1.26 16.05 2.04
CA PRO A 507 0.80 17.43 1.86
C PRO A 507 -0.74 17.57 1.82
N ARG A 508 -1.47 16.46 1.69
CA ARG A 508 -2.92 16.39 1.50
C ARG A 508 -3.62 15.65 2.64
N VAL A 509 -2.95 15.42 3.76
CA VAL A 509 -3.48 14.69 4.91
C VAL A 509 -4.78 15.32 5.44
N ARG A 510 -4.93 16.64 5.31
CA ARG A 510 -6.12 17.40 5.69
C ARG A 510 -7.38 17.01 4.91
N GLU A 511 -7.24 16.42 3.72
CA GLU A 511 -8.35 15.92 2.90
C GLU A 511 -8.91 14.57 3.41
N LEU A 512 -8.15 13.88 4.27
CA LEU A 512 -8.53 12.59 4.85
C LEU A 512 -9.40 12.76 6.09
N ARG A 513 -10.38 11.86 6.23
CA ARG A 513 -11.13 11.71 7.48
C ARG A 513 -10.24 11.08 8.57
N PRO A 514 -10.53 11.30 9.86
CA PRO A 514 -9.75 10.70 10.97
C PRO A 514 -9.53 9.19 10.83
N VAL A 515 -10.58 8.45 10.45
CA VAL A 515 -10.49 7.00 10.20
C VAL A 515 -9.56 6.64 9.03
N GLU A 516 -9.46 7.49 8.01
CA GLU A 516 -8.58 7.29 6.86
C GLU A 516 -7.13 7.59 7.22
N VAL A 517 -6.87 8.65 7.99
CA VAL A 517 -5.54 8.97 8.54
C VAL A 517 -5.01 7.77 9.34
N LEU A 518 -5.83 7.24 10.25
CA LEU A 518 -5.46 6.09 11.07
C LEU A 518 -5.20 4.82 10.22
N ARG A 519 -6.04 4.55 9.21
CA ARG A 519 -5.82 3.41 8.29
C ARG A 519 -4.52 3.56 7.51
N CYS A 520 -4.20 4.75 7.01
CA CYS A 520 -2.96 5.00 6.28
C CYS A 520 -1.73 4.79 7.18
N ALA A 521 -1.72 5.38 8.37
CA ALA A 521 -0.64 5.22 9.36
C ALA A 521 -0.44 3.74 9.77
N ARG A 522 -1.54 3.01 10.04
CA ARG A 522 -1.49 1.57 10.33
C ARG A 522 -0.96 0.77 9.15
N SER A 523 -1.32 1.11 7.92
CA SER A 523 -0.84 0.41 6.72
C SER A 523 0.67 0.57 6.56
N LEU A 524 1.19 1.78 6.77
CA LEU A 524 2.63 2.06 6.76
C LEU A 524 3.35 1.33 7.89
N ALA A 525 2.83 1.38 9.11
CA ALA A 525 3.39 0.70 10.28
C ALA A 525 3.42 -0.83 10.10
N ARG A 526 2.31 -1.42 9.62
CA ARG A 526 2.22 -2.86 9.32
C ARG A 526 3.21 -3.31 8.25
N CYS A 527 3.53 -2.45 7.31
CA CYS A 527 4.52 -2.71 6.27
C CYS A 527 5.94 -2.27 6.64
N GLY A 528 6.12 -1.58 7.78
CA GLY A 528 7.42 -1.06 8.22
C GLY A 528 8.00 0.03 7.31
N VAL A 529 7.17 0.76 6.56
CA VAL A 529 7.64 1.77 5.60
C VAL A 529 7.68 3.13 6.27
N LYS A 530 8.89 3.57 6.60
CA LYS A 530 9.15 4.83 7.31
C LYS A 530 8.97 6.02 6.37
N SER A 531 8.28 7.04 6.84
CA SER A 531 8.15 8.34 6.15
C SER A 531 7.97 9.44 7.19
N GLU A 532 9.08 10.12 7.51
CA GLU A 532 9.09 11.19 8.50
C GLU A 532 8.17 12.35 8.11
N ALA A 533 8.23 12.78 6.83
CA ALA A 533 7.36 13.84 6.33
C ALA A 533 5.86 13.52 6.46
N PHE A 534 5.48 12.26 6.25
CA PHE A 534 4.10 11.82 6.47
C PHE A 534 3.74 11.82 7.96
N CYS A 535 4.59 11.25 8.82
CA CYS A 535 4.31 11.20 10.26
C CYS A 535 4.23 12.60 10.87
N GLN A 536 5.12 13.51 10.46
CA GLN A 536 5.09 14.92 10.85
C GLN A 536 3.77 15.57 10.42
N ALA A 537 3.41 15.47 9.14
CA ALA A 537 2.16 16.04 8.62
C ALA A 537 0.91 15.49 9.32
N VAL A 538 0.88 14.18 9.63
CA VAL A 538 -0.21 13.56 10.39
C VAL A 538 -0.26 14.09 11.82
N GLY A 539 0.87 14.19 12.51
CA GLY A 539 0.92 14.73 13.87
C GLY A 539 0.43 16.17 13.94
N ASP A 540 0.93 17.04 13.05
CA ASP A 540 0.53 18.44 12.94
C ASP A 540 -0.97 18.59 12.64
N ASP A 541 -1.52 17.76 11.73
CA ASP A 541 -2.93 17.78 11.39
C ASP A 541 -3.81 17.31 12.55
N VAL A 542 -3.45 16.23 13.24
CA VAL A 542 -4.21 15.70 14.38
C VAL A 542 -4.26 16.73 15.52
N VAL A 543 -3.11 17.30 15.89
CA VAL A 543 -3.02 18.36 16.91
C VAL A 543 -3.80 19.61 16.47
N GLY A 544 -3.68 20.00 15.21
CA GLY A 544 -4.40 21.12 14.61
C GLY A 544 -5.93 20.94 14.56
N ARG A 545 -6.42 19.72 14.37
CA ARG A 545 -7.87 19.42 14.42
C ARG A 545 -8.39 19.35 15.85
N TRP A 546 -7.58 18.84 16.78
CA TRP A 546 -7.96 18.75 18.19
C TRP A 546 -8.13 20.13 18.83
N SER A 547 -7.17 21.04 18.60
CA SER A 547 -7.25 22.43 19.08
C SER A 547 -8.49 23.18 18.60
N LYS A 548 -9.05 22.81 17.44
CA LYS A 548 -10.27 23.43 16.86
C LYS A 548 -11.58 22.77 17.32
N SER A 549 -11.54 21.88 18.32
CA SER A 549 -12.70 21.12 18.82
C SER A 549 -13.42 20.27 17.76
N ASN A 550 -12.77 19.99 16.62
CA ASN A 550 -13.34 19.19 15.53
C ASN A 550 -12.35 18.10 15.11
N SER A 551 -11.90 17.30 16.09
CA SER A 551 -10.92 16.25 15.84
C SER A 551 -11.52 15.08 15.08
N GLY A 552 -12.72 14.64 15.47
CA GLY A 552 -13.30 13.36 15.05
C GLY A 552 -12.43 12.14 15.42
N PHE A 553 -11.40 12.33 16.25
CA PHE A 553 -10.54 11.28 16.80
C PHE A 553 -11.03 10.91 18.20
N ARG A 554 -11.06 9.61 18.50
CA ARG A 554 -11.25 9.11 19.86
C ARG A 554 -9.92 9.00 20.59
N CYS A 555 -9.96 8.87 21.90
CA CYS A 555 -8.76 8.65 22.72
C CYS A 555 -7.97 7.41 22.25
N GLU A 556 -8.66 6.32 21.93
CA GLU A 556 -8.04 5.09 21.40
C GLU A 556 -7.35 5.31 20.05
N ASP A 557 -7.93 6.16 19.19
CA ASP A 557 -7.36 6.45 17.88
C ASP A 557 -6.03 7.23 18.01
N LEU A 558 -5.92 8.11 19.03
CA LEU A 558 -4.67 8.82 19.33
C LEU A 558 -3.58 7.87 19.83
N VAL A 559 -3.92 6.96 20.74
CA VAL A 559 -2.98 5.93 21.23
C VAL A 559 -2.50 5.05 20.08
N ASP A 560 -3.41 4.62 19.20
CA ASP A 560 -3.05 3.82 18.03
C ASP A 560 -2.15 4.59 17.05
N LEU A 561 -2.34 5.91 16.88
CA LEU A 561 -1.44 6.73 16.08
C LEU A 561 -0.05 6.83 16.71
N CYS A 562 0.04 7.08 18.03
CA CYS A 562 1.32 7.07 18.75
C CYS A 562 2.02 5.72 18.63
N TRP A 563 1.27 4.61 18.66
CA TRP A 563 1.80 3.27 18.41
C TRP A 563 2.37 3.15 16.99
N CYS A 564 1.61 3.57 15.98
CA CYS A 564 2.07 3.56 14.60
C CYS A 564 3.37 4.36 14.44
N PHE A 565 3.47 5.52 15.10
CA PHE A 565 4.67 6.36 15.06
C PHE A 565 5.85 5.68 15.74
N CYS A 566 5.64 5.04 16.90
CA CYS A 566 6.67 4.25 17.56
C CYS A 566 7.19 3.10 16.68
N VAL A 567 6.29 2.35 16.02
CA VAL A 567 6.66 1.28 15.07
C VAL A 567 7.42 1.80 13.86
N LEU A 568 7.07 3.00 13.40
CA LEU A 568 7.74 3.68 12.28
C LEU A 568 9.03 4.39 12.71
N GLU A 569 9.45 4.25 13.97
CA GLU A 569 10.60 4.95 14.56
C GLU A 569 10.48 6.46 14.35
N HIS A 570 9.33 7.02 14.69
CA HIS A 570 9.08 8.46 14.63
C HIS A 570 8.49 8.93 15.96
N TYR A 571 8.86 10.14 16.38
CA TYR A 571 8.38 10.75 17.60
C TYR A 571 7.85 12.16 17.32
N HIS A 572 6.56 12.37 17.58
CA HIS A 572 5.91 13.66 17.45
C HIS A 572 5.52 14.20 18.84
N PRO A 573 6.25 15.20 19.37
CA PRO A 573 6.12 15.61 20.77
C PRO A 573 4.73 16.12 21.12
N GLU A 574 4.14 16.96 20.27
CA GLU A 574 2.82 17.56 20.52
C GLU A 574 1.69 16.52 20.48
N LEU A 575 1.83 15.48 19.66
CA LEU A 575 0.84 14.40 19.58
C LEU A 575 0.92 13.52 20.83
N MET A 576 2.13 13.26 21.32
CA MET A 576 2.33 12.51 22.56
C MET A 576 1.77 13.27 23.77
N GLN A 577 2.06 14.57 23.86
CA GLN A 577 1.51 15.48 24.86
C GLN A 577 -0.02 15.48 24.85
N LEU A 578 -0.60 15.68 23.66
CA LEU A 578 -2.03 15.64 23.45
C LEU A 578 -2.63 14.30 23.90
N THR A 579 -2.01 13.18 23.53
CA THR A 579 -2.51 11.84 23.88
C THR A 579 -2.52 11.63 25.39
N VAL A 580 -1.46 12.02 26.10
CA VAL A 580 -1.41 11.96 27.57
C VAL A 580 -2.50 12.82 28.20
N GLN A 581 -2.69 14.05 27.73
CA GLN A 581 -3.73 14.95 28.23
C GLN A 581 -5.12 14.34 28.03
N VAL A 582 -5.42 13.88 26.82
CA VAL A 582 -6.72 13.26 26.51
C VAL A 582 -6.96 12.00 27.33
N LEU A 583 -5.93 11.17 27.55
CA LEU A 583 -6.04 9.99 28.41
C LEU A 583 -6.36 10.35 29.87
N GLN A 584 -5.85 11.46 30.39
CA GLN A 584 -6.15 11.94 31.75
C GLN A 584 -7.56 12.49 31.86
N ASP A 585 -8.04 13.17 30.82
CA ASP A 585 -9.35 13.81 30.80
C ASP A 585 -10.49 12.81 30.45
N THR A 586 -10.15 11.67 29.85
CA THR A 586 -11.13 10.67 29.43
C THR A 586 -11.52 9.74 30.58
N ALA A 587 -12.77 9.88 31.06
CA ALA A 587 -13.29 9.10 32.18
C ALA A 587 -13.30 7.57 31.95
N LYS A 588 -13.40 7.10 30.70
CA LYS A 588 -13.40 5.67 30.35
C LYS A 588 -12.49 5.44 29.16
N VAL A 589 -11.39 4.73 29.39
CA VAL A 589 -10.44 4.34 28.35
C VAL A 589 -10.41 2.82 28.33
N THR A 590 -10.38 2.24 27.13
CA THR A 590 -10.22 0.79 27.01
C THR A 590 -8.90 0.30 27.62
N ALA A 591 -8.93 -0.85 28.30
CA ALA A 591 -7.71 -1.45 28.87
C ALA A 591 -6.66 -1.74 27.79
N ASP A 592 -7.10 -2.03 26.56
CA ASP A 592 -6.25 -2.18 25.37
C ASP A 592 -5.41 -0.94 25.10
N ALA A 593 -6.04 0.23 25.02
CA ALA A 593 -5.35 1.49 24.76
C ALA A 593 -4.37 1.84 25.89
N LEU A 594 -4.72 1.60 27.17
CA LEU A 594 -3.79 1.84 28.27
C LEU A 594 -2.57 0.91 28.22
N CYS A 595 -2.78 -0.38 27.92
CA CYS A 595 -1.70 -1.34 27.72
C CYS A 595 -0.78 -0.93 26.57
N GLN A 596 -1.37 -0.55 25.44
CA GLN A 596 -0.64 -0.11 24.25
C GLN A 596 0.14 1.18 24.53
N PHE A 597 -0.46 2.14 25.25
CA PHE A 597 0.22 3.37 25.64
C PHE A 597 1.40 3.11 26.60
N TYR A 598 1.22 2.19 27.54
CA TYR A 598 2.32 1.76 28.41
C TYR A 598 3.45 1.07 27.64
N GLU A 599 3.14 0.30 26.59
CA GLU A 599 4.15 -0.26 25.68
C GLU A 599 4.92 0.82 24.94
N ILE A 600 4.25 1.88 24.48
CA ILE A 600 4.89 3.03 23.84
C ILE A 600 5.86 3.68 24.82
N HIS A 601 5.43 3.93 26.05
CA HIS A 601 6.27 4.51 27.11
C HIS A 601 7.54 3.66 27.34
N LEU A 602 7.40 2.35 27.54
CA LEU A 602 8.54 1.46 27.75
C LEU A 602 9.47 1.36 26.52
N SER A 603 8.94 1.50 25.32
CA SER A 603 9.73 1.42 24.08
C SER A 603 10.55 2.71 23.84
N LEU A 604 10.03 3.84 24.30
CA LEU A 604 10.67 5.15 24.18
C LEU A 604 11.53 5.50 25.40
N GLU A 605 11.27 4.90 26.57
CA GLU A 605 12.04 5.14 27.78
C GLU A 605 13.50 4.67 27.58
N PRO A 606 14.49 5.55 27.71
CA PRO A 606 15.88 5.13 27.79
C PRO A 606 16.04 4.35 29.09
N LEU A 607 16.19 3.01 29.00
CA LEU A 607 16.60 2.17 30.12
C LEU A 607 17.98 2.66 30.58
N GLY A 608 17.99 3.56 31.57
CA GLY A 608 19.14 4.37 31.99
C GLY A 608 20.30 3.60 32.64
N MET A 609 20.77 2.53 32.01
CA MET A 609 21.83 1.64 32.50
C MET A 609 22.75 1.13 31.38
N ALA A 610 22.65 1.65 30.16
CA ALA A 610 23.69 1.44 29.15
C ALA A 610 24.73 2.55 29.31
N SER A 611 25.97 2.16 29.64
CA SER A 611 27.12 3.06 29.62
C SER A 611 27.17 3.80 28.27
N GLU A 612 27.33 5.13 28.33
CA GLU A 612 27.31 6.07 27.18
C GLU A 612 28.17 5.69 25.97
N GLU A 613 29.11 4.74 26.13
CA GLU A 613 30.19 4.55 25.15
C GLU A 613 29.97 3.45 24.10
N ASP A 614 29.03 2.50 24.25
CA ASP A 614 29.13 1.24 23.48
C ASP A 614 28.02 0.94 22.46
N PHE A 615 26.96 1.76 22.34
CA PHE A 615 25.93 1.58 21.31
C PHE A 615 25.43 2.93 20.76
N GLY A 616 26.24 3.55 19.89
CA GLY A 616 25.96 4.84 19.21
C GLY A 616 24.79 4.86 18.21
N LEU A 617 23.77 4.05 18.44
CA LEU A 617 22.47 4.08 17.76
C LEU A 617 21.34 4.24 18.80
N GLU A 618 21.61 5.01 19.87
CA GLU A 618 20.53 5.61 20.63
C GLU A 618 19.76 6.52 19.68
N THR A 619 18.62 6.02 19.23
CA THR A 619 17.74 6.74 18.32
C THR A 619 17.35 8.07 18.96
N GLU A 620 17.62 9.19 18.27
CA GLU A 620 17.25 10.57 18.61
C GLU A 620 15.84 10.70 19.25
N HIS A 621 14.92 9.82 18.88
CA HIS A 621 13.58 9.70 19.44
C HIS A 621 13.55 9.43 20.96
N LYS A 622 14.48 8.65 21.51
CA LYS A 622 14.56 8.34 22.95
C LYS A 622 15.02 9.54 23.77
N GLU A 623 16.01 10.28 23.27
CA GLU A 623 16.46 11.53 23.88
C GLU A 623 15.34 12.58 23.89
N ARG A 624 14.67 12.75 22.73
CA ARG A 624 13.49 13.62 22.61
C ARG A 624 12.37 13.19 23.56
N TYR A 625 12.11 11.89 23.72
CA TYR A 625 11.12 11.40 24.68
C TYR A 625 11.54 11.60 26.15
N ALA A 626 12.83 11.45 26.46
CA ALA A 626 13.36 11.66 27.81
C ALA A 626 13.11 13.09 28.32
N SER A 627 13.12 14.08 27.42
CA SER A 627 12.73 15.46 27.74
C SER A 627 11.25 15.62 28.10
N PHE A 628 10.40 14.69 27.65
CA PHE A 628 8.94 14.69 27.84
C PHE A 628 8.50 13.74 28.97
N ARG A 629 9.38 13.38 29.92
CA ARG A 629 9.04 12.43 31.00
C ARG A 629 7.62 12.65 31.53
N ILE A 630 6.77 11.64 31.33
CA ILE A 630 5.40 11.64 31.85
C ILE A 630 5.52 11.83 33.36
N ASP A 631 4.91 12.90 33.87
CA ASP A 631 4.92 13.22 35.30
C ASP A 631 4.54 11.98 36.11
N ASP A 632 5.26 11.70 37.21
CA ASP A 632 5.02 10.55 38.08
C ASP A 632 3.55 10.50 38.54
N LYS A 633 2.93 11.67 38.71
CA LYS A 633 1.51 11.80 39.02
C LYS A 633 0.61 11.32 37.88
N ALA A 634 0.94 11.66 36.63
CA ALA A 634 0.22 11.20 35.45
C ALA A 634 0.37 9.68 35.27
N THR A 635 1.58 9.17 35.46
CA THR A 635 1.86 7.72 35.47
C THR A 635 1.05 7.01 36.57
N GLY A 636 0.98 7.59 37.76
CA GLY A 636 0.16 7.08 38.88
C GLY A 636 -1.33 7.00 38.52
N LYS A 637 -1.90 8.07 37.95
CA LYS A 637 -3.30 8.08 37.50
C LYS A 637 -3.59 7.04 36.42
N LEU A 638 -2.72 6.91 35.43
CA LEU A 638 -2.87 5.90 34.37
C LEU A 638 -2.81 4.47 34.95
N LEU A 639 -1.94 4.25 35.94
CA LEU A 639 -1.82 2.96 36.62
C LEU A 639 -3.06 2.64 37.47
N GLU A 640 -3.64 3.63 38.16
CA GLU A 640 -4.90 3.48 38.90
C GLU A 640 -6.05 3.16 37.94
N HIS A 641 -6.19 3.93 36.86
CA HIS A 641 -7.19 3.70 35.83
C HIS A 641 -7.07 2.31 35.21
N TYR A 642 -5.84 1.85 34.95
CA TYR A 642 -5.58 0.49 34.50
C TYR A 642 -6.01 -0.57 35.53
N LYS A 643 -5.70 -0.37 36.82
CA LYS A 643 -6.10 -1.30 37.89
C LYS A 643 -7.62 -1.42 38.02
N GLU A 644 -8.34 -0.31 37.87
CA GLU A 644 -9.80 -0.26 37.93
C GLU A 644 -10.44 -0.99 36.74
N ASN A 645 -9.89 -0.80 35.54
CA ASN A 645 -10.45 -1.35 34.29
C ASN A 645 -9.85 -2.69 33.87
N ARG A 646 -8.86 -3.23 34.60
CA ARG A 646 -8.20 -4.53 34.32
C ARG A 646 -9.15 -5.73 34.32
N ARG A 647 -10.34 -5.65 34.90
CA ARG A 647 -11.29 -6.77 34.86
C ARG A 647 -11.72 -7.11 33.42
N ASP A 648 -11.60 -6.16 32.50
CA ASP A 648 -11.81 -6.35 31.06
C ASP A 648 -10.61 -6.99 30.31
N CYS A 649 -9.46 -7.24 30.97
CA CYS A 649 -8.26 -7.80 30.33
C CYS A 649 -8.44 -9.18 29.66
N ARG A 650 -9.51 -9.91 30.01
CA ARG A 650 -9.85 -11.16 29.32
C ARG A 650 -10.14 -10.90 27.83
N ARG A 651 -10.73 -9.75 27.47
CA ARG A 651 -11.03 -9.38 26.07
C ARG A 651 -9.80 -9.03 25.24
N CYS A 652 -8.80 -8.36 25.80
CA CYS A 652 -7.60 -8.06 25.03
C CYS A 652 -6.72 -9.29 24.76
N SER A 653 -6.85 -10.34 25.60
CA SER A 653 -6.34 -11.66 25.25
C SER A 653 -7.12 -12.31 24.10
N GLU A 654 -8.41 -12.03 23.90
CA GLU A 654 -9.23 -12.65 22.86
C GLU A 654 -8.86 -12.18 21.46
N LYS A 655 -8.61 -10.89 21.24
CA LYS A 655 -8.20 -10.38 19.92
C LYS A 655 -6.85 -10.97 19.50
N VAL A 656 -5.91 -11.01 20.44
CA VAL A 656 -4.58 -11.58 20.20
C VAL A 656 -4.64 -13.10 20.05
N ARG A 657 -5.48 -13.80 20.84
CA ARG A 657 -5.78 -15.22 20.63
C ARG A 657 -6.44 -15.48 19.29
N SER A 658 -7.31 -14.60 18.82
CA SER A 658 -7.94 -14.70 17.49
C SER A 658 -6.90 -14.56 16.38
N ASP A 659 -6.00 -13.58 16.49
CA ASP A 659 -4.90 -13.40 15.54
C ASP A 659 -3.93 -14.58 15.52
N ILE A 660 -3.62 -15.15 16.68
CA ILE A 660 -2.78 -16.34 16.84
C ILE A 660 -3.51 -17.57 16.29
N SER A 661 -4.79 -17.74 16.61
CA SER A 661 -5.62 -18.85 16.12
C SER A 661 -5.76 -18.80 14.60
N ALA A 662 -5.92 -17.61 14.02
CA ALA A 662 -5.91 -17.40 12.57
C ALA A 662 -4.54 -17.71 11.95
N ALA A 663 -3.44 -17.34 12.63
CA ALA A 663 -2.07 -17.73 12.22
C ALA A 663 -1.91 -19.25 12.14
N VAL A 664 -2.32 -19.92 13.22
CA VAL A 664 -2.22 -21.35 13.41
C VAL A 664 -3.10 -22.07 12.39
N LYS A 665 -4.31 -21.58 12.16
CA LYS A 665 -5.21 -22.09 11.13
C LYS A 665 -4.58 -21.98 9.74
N GLY A 666 -4.04 -20.80 9.37
CA GLY A 666 -3.34 -20.64 8.10
C GLY A 666 -2.12 -21.55 7.96
N LEU A 667 -1.40 -21.80 9.05
CA LEU A 667 -0.30 -22.76 9.08
C LEU A 667 -0.76 -24.20 8.83
N LEU A 668 -1.85 -24.61 9.46
CA LEU A 668 -2.44 -25.93 9.32
C LEU A 668 -3.03 -26.14 7.91
N GLU A 669 -3.58 -25.09 7.30
CA GLU A 669 -4.08 -25.09 5.92
C GLU A 669 -2.95 -25.04 4.86
N GLY A 670 -1.68 -25.03 5.29
CA GLY A 670 -0.52 -25.01 4.39
C GLY A 670 -0.24 -23.64 3.76
N HIS A 671 -0.87 -22.58 4.25
CA HIS A 671 -0.70 -21.20 3.79
C HIS A 671 0.48 -20.48 4.49
N VAL A 672 1.60 -21.18 4.73
CA VAL A 672 2.72 -20.61 5.47
C VAL A 672 3.51 -19.63 4.61
N GLN A 673 3.30 -18.33 4.82
CA GLN A 673 4.36 -17.34 4.64
C GLN A 673 5.17 -17.26 5.94
N THR A 674 6.50 -17.27 5.85
CA THR A 674 7.46 -17.32 6.98
C THR A 674 7.48 -16.07 7.88
N ASN A 675 6.49 -15.18 7.79
CA ASN A 675 6.41 -13.93 8.55
C ASN A 675 4.96 -13.65 8.95
N HIS A 676 4.46 -14.26 10.02
CA HIS A 676 3.15 -13.89 10.56
C HIS A 676 3.26 -12.59 11.35
N ARG A 677 2.62 -11.51 10.89
CA ARG A 677 2.40 -10.31 11.70
C ARG A 677 1.00 -10.32 12.30
N THR A 678 0.89 -10.16 13.61
CA THR A 678 -0.38 -9.97 14.32
C THR A 678 -1.05 -8.66 13.87
N SER A 679 -2.33 -8.46 14.18
CA SER A 679 -3.05 -7.22 13.81
C SER A 679 -2.46 -5.96 14.48
N LEU A 680 -1.69 -6.15 15.55
CA LEU A 680 -0.90 -5.15 16.28
C LEU A 680 0.46 -4.84 15.63
N GLY A 681 0.83 -5.55 14.54
CA GLY A 681 2.09 -5.38 13.83
C GLY A 681 3.26 -6.19 14.41
N LEU A 682 3.02 -7.01 15.44
CA LEU A 682 4.07 -7.86 16.03
C LEU A 682 4.38 -9.01 15.08
N LEU A 683 5.66 -9.21 14.75
CA LEU A 683 6.14 -10.45 14.15
C LEU A 683 6.01 -11.57 15.18
N SER A 684 5.24 -12.60 14.86
CA SER A 684 5.22 -13.86 15.60
C SER A 684 6.03 -14.87 14.81
N ASP A 685 7.16 -15.30 15.37
CA ASP A 685 7.88 -16.45 14.87
C ASP A 685 7.05 -17.68 15.21
N VAL A 686 6.42 -18.28 14.19
CA VAL A 686 5.68 -19.52 14.36
C VAL A 686 6.53 -20.65 13.81
N ALA A 687 7.22 -21.34 14.72
CA ALA A 687 7.97 -22.54 14.39
C ALA A 687 7.05 -23.76 14.56
N ALA A 688 6.63 -24.36 13.45
CA ALA A 688 6.03 -25.68 13.49
C ALA A 688 7.14 -26.73 13.68
N LEU A 689 7.47 -27.02 14.94
CA LEU A 689 8.44 -28.06 15.27
C LEU A 689 7.74 -29.42 15.23
N ARG A 690 7.92 -30.17 14.13
CA ARG A 690 7.57 -31.60 14.10
C ARG A 690 8.60 -32.37 14.92
N LYS A 691 8.49 -32.36 16.26
CA LYS A 691 9.28 -33.23 17.13
C LYS A 691 8.93 -34.68 16.80
N ARG A 692 9.87 -35.43 16.23
CA ARG A 692 9.71 -36.86 15.88
C ARG A 692 9.64 -37.81 17.10
N SER A 693 9.46 -37.31 18.33
CA SER A 693 9.72 -38.11 19.54
C SER A 693 8.52 -38.40 20.44
N SER A 694 7.28 -38.20 20.01
CA SER A 694 6.12 -38.65 20.80
C SER A 694 5.20 -39.52 19.97
N THR A 695 4.95 -40.71 20.52
CA THR A 695 3.95 -41.71 20.15
C THR A 695 2.51 -41.19 20.16
N ASP A 696 2.30 -39.90 20.45
CA ASP A 696 1.00 -39.37 20.86
C ASP A 696 0.32 -38.51 19.77
N GLY A 697 0.90 -38.40 18.58
CA GLY A 697 0.23 -37.75 17.45
C GLY A 697 -0.12 -36.28 17.70
N TYR A 698 0.69 -35.50 18.41
CA TYR A 698 0.43 -34.07 18.60
C TYR A 698 1.35 -33.18 17.74
N VAL A 699 0.81 -32.09 17.19
CA VAL A 699 1.61 -31.00 16.61
C VAL A 699 1.87 -29.96 17.68
N HIS A 700 3.16 -29.71 17.97
CA HIS A 700 3.59 -28.63 18.83
C HIS A 700 3.89 -27.39 17.98
N ILE A 701 3.16 -26.31 18.24
CA ILE A 701 3.41 -25.00 17.64
C ILE A 701 3.98 -24.11 18.73
N ASP A 702 5.28 -23.82 18.64
CA ASP A 702 5.92 -22.90 19.56
C ASP A 702 5.78 -21.47 19.01
N ILE A 703 5.15 -20.61 19.80
CA ILE A 703 4.99 -19.18 19.54
C ILE A 703 5.84 -18.45 20.59
N ASP A 704 6.88 -17.75 20.13
CA ASP A 704 7.79 -16.97 20.98
C ASP A 704 8.48 -17.75 22.14
N GLY A 705 8.65 -19.07 21.99
CA GLY A 705 9.45 -19.93 22.88
C GLY A 705 8.89 -20.13 24.31
N ALA A 706 7.76 -19.53 24.65
CA ALA A 706 7.07 -19.70 25.94
C ALA A 706 5.62 -20.17 25.82
N LEU A 707 5.02 -20.04 24.63
CA LEU A 707 3.70 -20.58 24.32
C LEU A 707 3.88 -21.82 23.45
N SER A 708 3.42 -22.97 23.94
CA SER A 708 3.35 -24.20 23.15
C SER A 708 1.88 -24.53 22.93
N LEU A 709 1.45 -24.52 21.67
CA LEU A 709 0.13 -24.97 21.26
C LEU A 709 0.22 -26.46 20.98
N ILE A 710 -0.66 -27.25 21.60
CA ILE A 710 -0.67 -28.71 21.48
C ILE A 710 -1.98 -29.11 20.80
N ARG A 711 -1.91 -29.65 19.58
CA ARG A 711 -3.09 -30.17 18.86
C ARG A 711 -2.95 -31.66 18.56
N PRO A 712 -3.93 -32.52 18.92
CA PRO A 712 -3.95 -33.91 18.48
C PRO A 712 -4.22 -33.99 16.97
N ILE A 713 -3.47 -34.84 16.27
CA ILE A 713 -3.56 -35.08 14.83
C ILE A 713 -4.92 -35.69 14.46
N ASP A 714 -5.56 -36.40 15.39
CA ASP A 714 -6.81 -37.15 15.13
C ASP A 714 -8.10 -36.40 15.52
N GLN A 715 -8.04 -35.09 15.82
CA GLN A 715 -9.25 -34.33 16.17
C GLN A 715 -9.99 -33.81 14.93
N ASP A 716 -11.27 -34.21 14.80
CA ASP A 716 -12.23 -33.75 13.79
C ASP A 716 -12.15 -32.23 13.55
N GLU A 717 -12.21 -31.82 12.27
CA GLU A 717 -12.07 -30.42 11.81
C GLU A 717 -13.03 -29.42 12.47
N THR A 718 -14.08 -29.89 13.13
CA THR A 718 -15.07 -29.05 13.81
C THR A 718 -14.61 -28.48 15.14
N ALA A 719 -13.59 -29.05 15.79
CA ALA A 719 -13.04 -28.53 17.04
C ALA A 719 -11.92 -27.53 16.73
N GLY A 720 -12.21 -26.22 16.87
CA GLY A 720 -11.19 -25.18 16.74
C GLY A 720 -10.02 -25.39 17.73
N PRO A 721 -8.80 -24.94 17.41
CA PRO A 721 -7.64 -25.14 18.26
C PRO A 721 -7.87 -24.54 19.66
N ILE A 722 -7.72 -25.36 20.70
CA ILE A 722 -7.81 -24.90 22.09
C ILE A 722 -6.46 -24.31 22.49
N VAL A 723 -6.42 -22.99 22.71
CA VAL A 723 -5.26 -22.30 23.28
C VAL A 723 -5.42 -22.30 24.79
N ASP A 724 -4.79 -23.24 25.48
CA ASP A 724 -4.82 -23.30 26.94
C ASP A 724 -3.56 -22.65 27.55
N GLY A 725 -3.75 -21.71 28.49
CA GLY A 725 -2.67 -20.93 29.11
C GLY A 725 -2.92 -19.42 29.22
N ALA A 726 -2.26 -18.79 30.18
CA ALA A 726 -2.21 -17.32 30.28
C ALA A 726 -1.40 -16.80 29.08
N VAL A 727 -2.06 -16.04 28.19
CA VAL A 727 -1.37 -15.35 27.09
C VAL A 727 -0.64 -14.15 27.67
N ALA A 728 0.50 -14.41 28.30
CA ALA A 728 1.52 -13.40 28.50
C ALA A 728 2.39 -13.44 27.24
N LEU A 729 1.99 -12.68 26.22
CA LEU A 729 2.85 -12.49 25.06
C LEU A 729 4.17 -11.88 25.56
N ARG A 730 5.24 -12.67 25.53
CA ARG A 730 6.60 -12.17 25.75
C ARG A 730 6.93 -11.29 24.56
N ARG A 731 6.62 -10.01 24.71
CA ARG A 731 6.84 -8.94 23.72
C ARG A 731 8.30 -8.93 23.27
N ARG A 732 8.58 -9.50 22.09
CA ARG A 732 9.73 -9.11 21.27
C ARG A 732 9.29 -7.94 20.39
N LEU A 733 9.25 -6.76 20.98
CA LEU A 733 9.15 -5.53 20.21
C LEU A 733 10.57 -5.13 19.79
N LEU A 734 10.76 -4.97 18.48
CA LEU A 734 11.97 -4.45 17.81
C LEU A 734 13.08 -5.49 17.54
N GLY A 735 12.78 -6.47 16.68
CA GLY A 735 13.77 -7.38 16.10
C GLY A 735 14.48 -6.78 14.89
N PHE A 736 15.56 -6.03 15.13
CA PHE A 736 16.78 -6.02 14.30
C PHE A 736 18.04 -5.62 15.09
N ALA A 737 17.93 -5.04 16.30
CA ALA A 737 19.08 -4.59 17.10
C ALA A 737 19.32 -5.35 18.44
N VAL A 738 18.45 -6.28 18.87
CA VAL A 738 18.40 -6.74 20.28
C VAL A 738 18.99 -8.14 20.51
N SER A 739 19.78 -8.68 19.58
CA SER A 739 20.40 -10.02 19.75
C SER A 739 21.39 -10.07 20.94
N ALA A 740 22.06 -8.96 21.27
CA ALA A 740 23.04 -8.89 22.36
C ALA A 740 22.43 -8.73 23.78
N HIS A 741 21.20 -8.20 23.90
CA HIS A 741 20.60 -7.88 25.20
C HIS A 741 19.93 -9.07 25.91
N LEU A 742 19.57 -10.13 25.17
CA LEU A 742 18.87 -11.30 25.71
C LEU A 742 19.74 -12.12 26.68
N CYS A 743 21.07 -12.12 26.50
CA CYS A 743 22.00 -12.81 27.41
C CYS A 743 22.09 -12.12 28.80
N LYS A 744 21.78 -10.81 28.88
CA LYS A 744 21.98 -9.99 30.08
C LYS A 744 20.75 -9.95 31.00
N ILE A 745 19.54 -10.02 30.43
CA ILE A 745 18.29 -10.13 31.20
C ILE A 745 18.21 -11.50 31.91
N GLU A 746 18.76 -12.56 31.31
CA GLU A 746 18.88 -13.86 31.96
C GLU A 746 19.84 -13.84 33.17
N SER A 747 20.91 -13.05 33.09
CA SER A 747 21.87 -12.87 34.19
C SER A 747 21.27 -12.08 35.37
N LEU A 748 20.50 -11.02 35.09
CA LEU A 748 19.78 -10.24 36.11
C LEU A 748 18.66 -11.06 36.78
N ARG A 749 18.01 -11.95 36.05
CA ARG A 749 17.00 -12.84 36.63
C ARG A 749 17.62 -13.88 37.54
N ARG A 750 18.78 -14.47 37.17
CA ARG A 750 19.55 -15.36 38.05
C ARG A 750 19.94 -14.63 39.34
N ALA A 751 20.48 -13.42 39.26
CA ALA A 751 20.84 -12.61 40.42
C ALA A 751 19.65 -12.30 41.36
N CYS A 752 18.47 -12.03 40.81
CA CYS A 752 17.28 -11.72 41.60
C CYS A 752 16.65 -12.96 42.28
N THR A 753 16.70 -14.14 41.65
CA THR A 753 16.35 -15.41 42.32
C THR A 753 17.31 -15.75 43.45
N THR A 754 18.62 -15.46 43.30
CA THR A 754 19.60 -15.68 44.37
C THR A 754 19.38 -14.73 45.56
N CYS A 755 18.90 -13.50 45.33
CA CYS A 755 18.53 -12.57 46.40
C CYS A 755 17.25 -12.98 47.16
N ARG A 756 16.27 -13.60 46.50
CA ARG A 756 15.06 -14.12 47.17
C ARG A 756 15.32 -15.38 48.00
N LEU A 757 16.30 -16.20 47.63
CA LEU A 757 16.72 -17.38 48.39
C LEU A 757 17.61 -17.04 49.60
N LYS A 758 18.21 -15.84 49.66
CA LYS A 758 18.95 -15.36 50.84
C LYS A 758 18.07 -14.63 51.88
N LYS A 759 16.81 -14.34 51.53
CA LYS A 759 15.86 -13.59 52.37
C LYS A 759 14.72 -14.46 52.92
N ARG A 760 14.69 -15.74 52.53
CA ARG A 760 14.03 -16.85 53.23
C ARG A 760 15.10 -17.67 53.90
#